data_AF-A0A813KDS6-F1
#
_entry.id   AF-A0A813KDS6-F1
#
_cell.length_a   1.000
_cell.length_b   1.000
_cell.length_c   1.000
_cell.angle_alpha   90.00
_cell.angle_beta   90.00
_cell.angle_gamma   90.00
#
_symmetry.space_group_name_H-M   'P 1'
#
loop_
_entity.id
_entity.type
_entity.pdbx_description
1 polymer ?
#
loop_
_entity_poly.entity_id
_entity_poly.type
_entity_poly.pdbx_seq_one_letter_code
_entity_poly.pdbx_strand_id
1 'polypeptide(L)'
;DMEEPRATALAAATSAEPGSLRSEAPLGFPRQGEGPVTEIPCLAGHSLAEVGIKLFGLVQSGHNLPSELQQALSDLWRPSTGSLFPTTREASSTALGEAPASLLPIPAEVPEIESSTDRTKVTACGVFGWHDSKLLSGLFGIQKGEQTSSGIEILRFIMNLIPFNGICSDNIKGDIATLPMFSQWTPLELLVEDVFLLSSEDLKCMFYLFGLDDVWLKFQAFNRLSRMSLHLGFLEWASLAQRALLSICTATCCLRTSLKEPDRAFPSGTAGFWKVYLDNWDELRVTSRASARLLEGKPSPENLDIHASYLFNEAPRHPKKALHHAIKGLTQGALLDGEEGSARPKPEKEAKYIAVIAHSLRQGFVNLRQLQLLMGVFLVPLARMDFRRPYCHVVTASDASEFGGGVTASRGLTPWGAKAALSPTNLTTDFQTDCSILGVGCFDGISALQVALDIFWAPIAGFVSIENNMEAIRVIRANYPSTQHFSDIRSFGEAQVRQLALSFPRVQLVLIGAGPPCQGVSALNAGRLGAVEDPRSSLQSRVAWLRNLFIQEFPWAKVQVLEESVASMAAAFTPIELCIPFGDQRDFLSPGWQKVEVNRPFPTFATSIPKENPGLQPAGLQSCDTDAIKRWEMDRFRFPPYTNNRAHLIINKAGVLRQPNVEEREIMLGFPRGYTQACLPKGVRSSRPRLWEDTRLSLLGNSWSVPVVSWLLKNLLVAERLIAEISLQTLVARFNPRELCGSLHQLLDRPPLGSLPPNLPGSNEALELALVRNISKSSSSKGSDVKMTSGGTEGPDVWPRKAIPSKLWRWRTICSWRFKHLHGPEHINVLELRAFLTSLRWRLRKKGGIAKRFFHLLDSQVNLGILAKGRTSSRKLSPVLRQISALLLAANMLPICAYLNTHDNPADKPSRRLVKNKWVKSH
;
A
#
# COMPACT_ATOMS: atom_id res chain seq x y z
N ASP A 1 -17.74 -50.70 -35.66
CA ASP A 1 -19.17 -50.34 -35.60
C ASP A 1 -19.29 -48.82 -35.68
N MET A 2 -19.23 -48.26 -36.90
CA MET A 2 -20.38 -47.92 -37.76
C MET A 2 -21.15 -46.75 -37.10
N GLU A 3 -21.20 -45.50 -37.60
CA GLU A 3 -21.39 -45.02 -38.98
C GLU A 3 -20.93 -43.56 -39.15
N GLU A 4 -20.31 -43.26 -40.29
CA GLU A 4 -20.49 -41.99 -41.03
C GLU A 4 -21.81 -42.05 -41.82
N PRO A 5 -22.36 -40.90 -42.27
CA PRO A 5 -22.32 -40.69 -43.73
C PRO A 5 -22.06 -39.24 -44.20
N ARG A 6 -21.08 -39.14 -45.11
CA ARG A 6 -21.15 -38.59 -46.49
C ARG A 6 -21.71 -37.18 -46.75
N ALA A 7 -20.77 -36.28 -47.04
CA ALA A 7 -20.55 -35.56 -48.30
C ALA A 7 -21.73 -35.27 -49.26
N THR A 8 -21.82 -33.99 -49.68
CA THR A 8 -22.05 -33.65 -51.10
C THR A 8 -21.33 -32.35 -51.45
N ALA A 9 -20.57 -32.40 -52.54
CA ALA A 9 -19.71 -31.35 -53.08
C ALA A 9 -20.39 -30.63 -54.27
N LEU A 10 -19.98 -29.39 -54.54
CA LEU A 10 -19.84 -28.75 -55.87
C LEU A 10 -19.10 -27.42 -55.61
N ALA A 11 -17.80 -27.21 -55.88
CA ALA A 11 -16.98 -27.34 -57.09
C ALA A 11 -17.21 -26.25 -58.16
N ALA A 12 -16.35 -25.22 -58.12
CA ALA A 12 -15.70 -24.52 -59.25
C ALA A 12 -14.55 -23.66 -58.65
N ALA A 13 -13.25 -24.01 -58.71
CA ALA A 13 -12.32 -24.10 -59.86
C ALA A 13 -12.31 -22.78 -60.68
N THR A 14 -11.21 -22.08 -60.95
CA THR A 14 -9.77 -22.42 -60.98
C THR A 14 -8.91 -21.18 -61.30
N SER A 15 -7.58 -21.32 -61.11
CA SER A 15 -6.44 -20.50 -61.61
C SER A 15 -5.96 -19.36 -60.69
N ALA A 16 -4.67 -19.10 -60.44
CA ALA A 16 -3.39 -19.80 -60.65
C ALA A 16 -2.34 -19.13 -59.72
N GLU A 17 -1.21 -19.82 -59.51
CA GLU A 17 -0.11 -19.63 -58.54
C GLU A 17 0.81 -18.36 -58.69
N PRO A 18 2.08 -18.33 -58.20
CA PRO A 18 2.52 -17.94 -56.85
C PRO A 18 3.50 -16.73 -56.86
N GLY A 19 3.66 -16.00 -55.75
CA GLY A 19 4.65 -14.90 -55.76
C GLY A 19 4.93 -14.18 -54.45
N SER A 20 6.11 -14.48 -53.89
CA SER A 20 7.03 -13.61 -53.15
C SER A 20 6.61 -12.90 -51.85
N LEU A 21 7.35 -13.24 -50.80
CA LEU A 21 7.71 -12.41 -49.63
C LEU A 21 7.77 -10.91 -49.93
N ARG A 22 6.95 -10.11 -49.23
CA ARG A 22 7.31 -8.74 -48.81
C ARG A 22 6.79 -8.45 -47.41
N SER A 23 7.70 -8.00 -46.57
CA SER A 23 7.48 -7.37 -45.28
C SER A 23 6.58 -6.14 -45.43
N GLU A 24 5.42 -6.11 -44.75
CA GLU A 24 4.68 -4.87 -44.56
C GLU A 24 4.98 -4.27 -43.18
N ALA A 25 5.50 -3.05 -43.27
CA ALA A 25 5.86 -2.15 -42.19
C ALA A 25 4.62 -1.72 -41.36
N PRO A 26 4.82 -1.28 -40.10
CA PRO A 26 3.74 -0.80 -39.25
C PRO A 26 3.09 0.45 -39.84
N LEU A 27 1.75 0.43 -39.91
CA LEU A 27 0.91 1.58 -40.22
C LEU A 27 1.25 2.77 -39.31
N GLY A 28 2.08 3.67 -39.83
CA GLY A 28 2.37 4.97 -39.24
C GLY A 28 1.16 5.90 -39.38
N PHE A 29 0.76 6.53 -38.27
CA PHE A 29 -0.12 7.69 -38.33
C PHE A 29 0.66 8.90 -38.87
N PRO A 30 0.05 9.77 -39.69
CA PRO A 30 0.75 10.86 -40.37
C PRO A 30 1.22 11.93 -39.39
N ARG A 31 2.36 12.55 -39.74
CA ARG A 31 2.89 13.77 -39.12
C ARG A 31 1.84 14.88 -39.16
N GLN A 32 1.88 15.73 -38.13
CA GLN A 32 1.07 16.94 -38.00
C GLN A 32 1.18 17.81 -39.27
N GLY A 33 0.11 17.83 -40.05
CA GLY A 33 -0.21 18.84 -41.04
C GLY A 33 -1.64 19.30 -40.76
N GLU A 34 -1.88 20.60 -40.89
CA GLU A 34 -3.18 21.25 -40.69
C GLU A 34 -4.25 20.57 -41.58
N GLY A 35 -5.06 19.70 -40.96
CA GLY A 35 -6.27 19.14 -41.55
C GLY A 35 -7.50 19.90 -41.05
N PRO A 36 -8.61 19.89 -41.82
CA PRO A 36 -9.76 20.73 -41.53
C PRO A 36 -10.32 20.41 -40.14
N VAL A 37 -10.59 21.45 -39.37
CA VAL A 37 -11.28 21.38 -38.08
C VAL A 37 -12.65 20.75 -38.33
N THR A 38 -12.80 19.46 -38.03
CA THR A 38 -14.13 18.82 -38.01
C THR A 38 -14.90 19.40 -36.83
N GLU A 39 -15.73 20.41 -37.12
CA GLU A 39 -16.74 20.95 -36.23
C GLU A 39 -17.79 19.86 -35.96
N ILE A 40 -18.03 19.57 -34.68
CA ILE A 40 -19.12 18.67 -34.27
C ILE A 40 -20.28 19.59 -33.87
N PRO A 41 -21.41 19.58 -34.59
CA PRO A 41 -22.57 20.37 -34.19
C PRO A 41 -23.01 19.95 -32.79
N CYS A 42 -23.14 20.90 -31.86
CA CYS A 42 -23.90 20.62 -30.65
C CYS A 42 -25.33 20.35 -31.11
N LEU A 43 -25.82 19.12 -30.94
CA LEU A 43 -27.19 18.72 -31.29
C LEU A 43 -28.18 19.81 -30.86
N ALA A 44 -28.70 20.55 -31.85
CA ALA A 44 -29.75 21.51 -31.66
C ALA A 44 -30.97 20.74 -31.12
N GLY A 45 -31.39 21.07 -29.91
CA GLY A 45 -32.57 20.49 -29.28
C GLY A 45 -32.27 19.71 -28.00
N HIS A 46 -32.37 20.41 -26.87
CA HIS A 46 -32.81 19.89 -25.57
C HIS A 46 -31.91 18.94 -24.75
N SER A 47 -30.98 18.13 -25.28
CA SER A 47 -30.38 17.06 -24.44
C SER A 47 -29.26 17.50 -23.48
N LEU A 48 -28.26 18.30 -23.89
CA LEU A 48 -27.13 18.69 -23.04
C LEU A 48 -27.47 19.82 -22.06
N ALA A 49 -28.30 20.77 -22.49
CA ALA A 49 -28.81 21.85 -21.65
C ALA A 49 -29.76 21.29 -20.57
N GLU A 50 -30.66 20.36 -20.90
CA GLU A 50 -31.50 19.71 -19.88
C GLU A 50 -30.68 18.83 -18.93
N VAL A 51 -29.66 18.12 -19.41
CA VAL A 51 -28.79 17.30 -18.54
C VAL A 51 -27.99 18.21 -17.61
N GLY A 52 -27.45 19.32 -18.11
CA GLY A 52 -26.79 20.34 -17.30
C GLY A 52 -27.73 20.97 -16.27
N ILE A 53 -28.95 21.34 -16.67
CA ILE A 53 -29.99 21.92 -15.79
C ILE A 53 -30.50 20.89 -14.77
N LYS A 54 -30.69 19.61 -15.15
CA LYS A 54 -31.12 18.53 -14.24
C LYS A 54 -30.01 18.12 -13.26
N LEU A 55 -28.75 18.06 -13.70
CA LEU A 55 -27.60 17.86 -12.82
C LEU A 55 -27.40 19.05 -11.88
N PHE A 56 -27.58 20.28 -12.39
CA PHE A 56 -27.52 21.50 -11.59
C PHE A 56 -28.69 21.61 -10.60
N GLY A 57 -29.90 21.20 -10.99
CA GLY A 57 -31.08 21.10 -10.12
C GLY A 57 -30.90 20.05 -9.02
N LEU A 58 -30.23 18.93 -9.32
CA LEU A 58 -29.82 17.94 -8.31
C LEU A 58 -28.79 18.52 -7.32
N VAL A 59 -27.86 19.36 -7.80
CA VAL A 59 -26.92 20.10 -6.93
C VAL A 59 -27.63 21.17 -6.09
N GLN A 60 -28.65 21.84 -6.63
CA GLN A 60 -29.48 22.82 -5.91
C GLN A 60 -30.38 22.20 -4.83
N SER A 61 -30.82 20.96 -4.99
CA SER A 61 -31.70 20.29 -4.01
C SER A 61 -31.04 20.00 -2.65
N GLY A 62 -29.76 20.38 -2.45
CA GLY A 62 -29.01 20.16 -1.21
C GLY A 62 -28.64 21.40 -0.39
N HIS A 63 -28.51 22.62 -0.95
CA HIS A 63 -28.06 23.82 -0.20
C HIS A 63 -28.42 25.16 -0.86
N ASN A 64 -28.50 26.23 -0.05
CA ASN A 64 -28.57 27.64 -0.48
C ASN A 64 -27.26 28.07 -1.17
N LEU A 65 -27.36 28.52 -2.43
CA LEU A 65 -26.24 29.11 -3.18
C LEU A 65 -25.83 30.46 -2.57
N PRO A 66 -24.54 30.79 -2.44
CA PRO A 66 -24.08 32.13 -2.07
C PRO A 66 -24.68 33.19 -3.00
N SER A 67 -25.07 34.33 -2.44
CA SER A 67 -25.73 35.43 -3.15
C SER A 67 -24.92 35.93 -4.35
N GLU A 68 -23.58 35.93 -4.28
CA GLU A 68 -22.74 36.32 -5.42
C GLU A 68 -22.86 35.35 -6.61
N LEU A 69 -23.05 34.04 -6.33
CA LEU A 69 -23.21 33.03 -7.38
C LEU A 69 -24.62 33.07 -7.98
N GLN A 70 -25.64 33.37 -7.18
CA GLN A 70 -27.00 33.60 -7.67
C GLN A 70 -27.05 34.81 -8.61
N GLN A 71 -26.33 35.88 -8.25
CA GLN A 71 -26.25 37.09 -9.06
C GLN A 71 -25.49 36.85 -10.37
N ALA A 72 -24.32 36.18 -10.33
CA ALA A 72 -23.57 35.81 -11.53
C ALA A 72 -24.38 34.91 -12.48
N LEU A 73 -25.22 34.02 -11.94
CA LEU A 73 -26.12 33.17 -12.73
C LEU A 73 -27.33 33.95 -13.30
N SER A 74 -27.89 34.88 -12.52
CA SER A 74 -28.93 35.82 -12.98
C SER A 74 -28.42 36.65 -14.17
N ASP A 75 -27.21 37.18 -14.05
CA ASP A 75 -26.58 38.01 -15.08
C ASP A 75 -26.22 37.19 -16.32
N LEU A 76 -25.98 35.88 -16.17
CA LEU A 76 -25.78 34.92 -17.26
C LEU A 76 -27.05 34.61 -18.06
N TRP A 77 -28.24 34.85 -17.53
CA TRP A 77 -29.52 34.54 -18.17
C TRP A 77 -30.32 35.78 -18.60
N ARG A 78 -29.79 36.98 -18.34
CA ARG A 78 -30.29 38.19 -19.01
C ARG A 78 -29.91 38.15 -20.48
N PRO A 79 -30.85 38.37 -21.42
CA PRO A 79 -30.50 38.63 -22.81
C PRO A 79 -29.76 39.97 -22.86
N SER A 80 -28.43 39.96 -22.78
CA SER A 80 -27.62 41.18 -22.85
C SER A 80 -27.30 41.51 -24.30
N THR A 81 -27.93 42.56 -24.82
CA THR A 81 -27.59 43.30 -26.04
C THR A 81 -26.31 44.13 -25.90
N GLY A 82 -25.32 43.69 -25.12
CA GLY A 82 -24.10 44.47 -24.85
C GLY A 82 -22.92 43.57 -24.52
N SER A 83 -21.82 43.72 -25.26
CA SER A 83 -20.60 42.94 -25.08
C SER A 83 -19.87 43.30 -23.79
N LEU A 84 -19.53 42.30 -22.97
CA LEU A 84 -18.76 42.46 -21.73
C LEU A 84 -17.25 42.31 -21.92
N PHE A 85 -16.75 42.39 -23.16
CA PHE A 85 -15.32 42.42 -23.49
C PHE A 85 -15.07 43.44 -24.62
N PRO A 86 -13.98 44.23 -24.55
CA PRO A 86 -13.65 45.19 -25.59
C PRO A 86 -13.35 44.45 -26.90
N THR A 87 -14.11 44.77 -27.94
CA THR A 87 -13.90 44.30 -29.31
C THR A 87 -12.66 44.96 -29.91
N THR A 88 -11.58 44.21 -30.09
CA THR A 88 -10.56 44.53 -31.09
C THR A 88 -10.83 43.72 -32.34
N ARG A 89 -11.48 44.35 -33.32
CA ARG A 89 -11.75 43.78 -34.64
C ARG A 89 -11.43 44.80 -35.73
N GLU A 90 -10.13 45.04 -35.92
CA GLU A 90 -9.46 45.47 -37.15
C GLU A 90 -8.13 44.68 -37.13
N ALA A 91 -7.72 43.88 -38.12
CA ALA A 91 -7.81 44.03 -39.55
C ALA A 91 -7.91 42.66 -40.27
N SER A 92 -8.49 42.72 -41.45
CA SER A 92 -8.60 41.67 -42.46
C SER A 92 -7.29 41.43 -43.22
N SER A 93 -7.02 40.16 -43.51
CA SER A 93 -6.38 39.59 -44.71
C SER A 93 -5.34 40.44 -45.48
N THR A 94 -4.06 40.12 -45.33
CA THR A 94 -3.06 40.10 -46.42
C THR A 94 -1.81 39.32 -45.99
N ALA A 95 -1.27 38.55 -46.94
CA ALA A 95 0.08 37.98 -47.00
C ALA A 95 0.47 36.81 -46.06
N LEU A 96 0.50 35.61 -46.65
CA LEU A 96 1.65 34.70 -46.50
C LEU A 96 2.92 35.51 -46.81
N GLY A 97 3.73 35.75 -45.78
CA GLY A 97 4.99 36.47 -45.87
C GLY A 97 5.95 35.93 -44.82
N GLU A 98 7.18 35.72 -45.23
CA GLU A 98 8.31 35.12 -44.50
C GLU A 98 8.48 35.64 -43.07
N ALA A 99 9.07 34.79 -42.22
CA ALA A 99 9.47 35.14 -40.87
C ALA A 99 10.25 36.47 -40.85
N PRO A 100 9.90 37.46 -40.01
CA PRO A 100 10.67 38.69 -39.93
C PRO A 100 11.98 38.39 -39.19
N ALA A 101 13.03 38.21 -39.98
CA ALA A 101 14.40 38.49 -39.58
C ALA A 101 14.51 40.01 -39.33
N SER A 102 14.12 40.46 -38.13
CA SER A 102 14.50 41.78 -37.65
C SER A 102 14.72 41.71 -36.14
N LEU A 103 15.96 41.39 -35.78
CA LEU A 103 16.57 41.84 -34.54
C LEU A 103 16.35 43.34 -34.43
N LEU A 104 15.55 43.78 -33.46
CA LEU A 104 15.58 45.18 -33.04
C LEU A 104 17.03 45.50 -32.63
N PRO A 105 17.62 46.61 -33.10
CA PRO A 105 18.95 47.00 -32.66
C PRO A 105 18.91 47.25 -31.15
N ILE A 106 19.85 46.58 -30.48
CA ILE A 106 20.16 46.75 -29.06
C ILE A 106 20.36 48.25 -28.80
N PRO A 107 19.74 48.84 -27.76
CA PRO A 107 20.21 50.13 -27.27
C PRO A 107 21.66 49.93 -26.82
N ALA A 108 22.60 50.46 -27.61
CA ALA A 108 23.95 50.67 -27.14
C ALA A 108 23.84 51.58 -25.90
N GLU A 109 24.50 51.19 -24.82
CA GLU A 109 24.50 51.83 -23.50
C GLU A 109 23.38 51.37 -22.54
N VAL A 110 23.64 50.22 -21.90
CA VAL A 110 23.16 49.96 -20.54
C VAL A 110 24.12 50.71 -19.59
N PRO A 111 23.64 51.50 -18.62
CA PRO A 111 24.51 52.23 -17.71
C PRO A 111 25.45 51.29 -16.97
N GLU A 112 26.73 51.62 -16.93
CA GLU A 112 27.71 51.01 -16.04
C GLU A 112 27.25 51.19 -14.59
N ILE A 113 26.65 50.15 -14.03
CA ILE A 113 26.46 50.04 -12.58
C ILE A 113 27.75 49.44 -12.03
N GLU A 114 28.42 50.24 -11.20
CA GLU A 114 29.69 49.98 -10.54
C GLU A 114 29.79 48.59 -9.92
N SER A 115 31.02 48.11 -9.94
CA SER A 115 31.52 46.81 -9.51
C SER A 115 31.05 46.39 -8.11
N SER A 116 30.28 45.30 -8.06
CA SER A 116 30.34 44.35 -6.95
C SER A 116 30.64 42.95 -7.49
N THR A 117 31.54 42.28 -6.78
CA THR A 117 32.49 41.24 -7.20
C THR A 117 31.91 39.82 -7.24
N ASP A 118 30.78 39.59 -7.91
CA ASP A 118 30.15 38.24 -7.89
C ASP A 118 29.68 37.73 -9.27
N ARG A 119 30.36 38.14 -10.35
CA ARG A 119 29.98 37.77 -11.74
C ARG A 119 30.50 36.41 -12.24
N THR A 120 31.07 35.54 -11.40
CA THR A 120 31.83 34.36 -11.89
C THR A 120 31.64 33.08 -11.06
N LYS A 121 30.41 32.61 -10.84
CA LYS A 121 30.21 31.20 -10.43
C LYS A 121 29.98 30.23 -11.60
N VAL A 122 29.57 30.71 -12.79
CA VAL A 122 29.32 29.84 -13.95
C VAL A 122 30.61 29.43 -14.67
N THR A 123 31.71 30.16 -14.49
CA THR A 123 32.97 29.93 -15.22
C THR A 123 33.85 28.82 -14.63
N ALA A 124 33.67 28.40 -13.37
CA ALA A 124 34.55 27.42 -12.73
C ALA A 124 34.17 25.94 -12.98
N CYS A 125 32.89 25.61 -13.18
CA CYS A 125 32.42 24.21 -13.24
C CYS A 125 32.13 23.66 -14.65
N GLY A 126 32.17 24.50 -15.70
CA GLY A 126 31.78 24.10 -17.06
C GLY A 126 30.29 23.76 -17.21
N VAL A 127 29.78 23.74 -18.45
CA VAL A 127 28.41 23.28 -18.75
C VAL A 127 28.45 21.78 -19.03
N PHE A 128 27.53 21.01 -18.46
CA PHE A 128 27.46 19.56 -18.69
C PHE A 128 27.25 19.25 -20.17
N GLY A 129 28.10 18.39 -20.74
CA GLY A 129 27.97 17.88 -22.11
C GLY A 129 27.15 16.58 -22.14
N TRP A 130 26.25 16.46 -23.11
CA TRP A 130 25.44 15.27 -23.36
C TRP A 130 25.28 15.06 -24.87
N HIS A 131 25.74 13.91 -25.40
CA HIS A 131 25.73 13.58 -26.84
C HIS A 131 26.18 14.74 -27.74
N ASP A 132 27.44 15.18 -27.57
CA ASP A 132 28.08 16.27 -28.32
C ASP A 132 27.43 17.67 -28.20
N SER A 133 26.44 17.81 -27.33
CA SER A 133 25.72 19.07 -27.09
C SER A 133 25.84 19.52 -25.64
N LYS A 134 25.77 20.83 -25.39
CA LYS A 134 25.67 21.37 -24.03
C LYS A 134 24.24 21.21 -23.52
N LEU A 135 24.09 20.77 -22.27
CA LEU A 135 22.80 20.70 -21.59
C LEU A 135 22.34 22.12 -21.24
N LEU A 136 21.45 22.70 -22.05
CA LEU A 136 20.88 24.03 -21.85
C LEU A 136 19.39 23.97 -21.56
N SER A 137 18.97 24.59 -20.47
CA SER A 137 17.57 24.73 -20.06
C SER A 137 16.98 26.07 -20.51
N GLY A 138 15.65 26.14 -20.59
CA GLY A 138 14.93 27.38 -20.91
C GLY A 138 14.57 28.19 -19.66
N LEU A 139 14.34 29.49 -19.81
CA LEU A 139 13.75 30.35 -18.77
C LEU A 139 12.69 31.27 -19.36
N PHE A 140 11.63 31.53 -18.58
CA PHE A 140 10.57 32.49 -18.95
C PHE A 140 9.85 33.03 -17.70
N GLY A 141 9.15 34.16 -17.85
CA GLY A 141 8.34 34.76 -16.80
C GLY A 141 6.85 34.61 -17.07
N ILE A 142 6.04 34.39 -16.02
CA ILE A 142 4.58 34.43 -16.09
C ILE A 142 4.07 35.55 -15.19
N GLN A 143 3.15 36.36 -15.68
CA GLN A 143 2.54 37.45 -14.91
C GLN A 143 1.86 36.91 -13.64
N LYS A 144 2.18 37.51 -12.48
CA LYS A 144 1.55 37.17 -11.19
C LYS A 144 0.33 38.06 -10.88
N GLY A 145 0.13 39.13 -11.65
CA GLY A 145 -0.89 40.14 -11.37
C GLY A 145 -0.58 40.99 -10.13
N GLU A 146 0.68 41.02 -9.70
CA GLU A 146 1.19 41.89 -8.64
C GLU A 146 2.16 42.89 -9.27
N GLN A 147 2.20 44.11 -8.74
CA GLN A 147 3.14 45.15 -9.16
C GLN A 147 3.97 45.59 -7.94
N THR A 148 5.22 46.02 -8.19
CA THR A 148 6.02 46.69 -7.18
C THR A 148 5.38 48.02 -6.79
N SER A 149 5.84 48.63 -5.69
CA SER A 149 5.44 50.00 -5.33
C SER A 149 5.74 51.03 -6.43
N SER A 150 6.67 50.72 -7.33
CA SER A 150 7.01 51.50 -8.52
C SER A 150 6.21 51.14 -9.78
N GLY A 151 5.18 50.30 -9.67
CA GLY A 151 4.32 49.90 -10.80
C GLY A 151 4.93 48.87 -11.76
N ILE A 152 6.10 48.32 -11.44
CA ILE A 152 6.75 47.29 -12.27
C ILE A 152 6.04 45.96 -12.03
N GLU A 153 5.63 45.32 -13.12
CA GLU A 153 4.98 44.02 -13.04
C GLU A 153 5.90 42.94 -12.46
N ILE A 154 5.41 42.24 -11.44
CA ILE A 154 6.11 41.11 -10.83
C ILE A 154 5.78 39.84 -11.62
N LEU A 155 6.83 39.27 -12.22
CA LEU A 155 6.76 38.00 -12.92
C LEU A 155 7.15 36.84 -12.00
N ARG A 156 6.43 35.72 -12.11
CA ARG A 156 6.89 34.42 -11.63
C ARG A 156 7.93 33.89 -12.60
N PHE A 157 9.16 33.80 -12.14
CA PHE A 157 10.26 33.19 -12.87
C PHE A 157 10.08 31.67 -12.96
N ILE A 158 10.12 31.11 -14.17
CA ILE A 158 9.98 29.69 -14.46
C ILE A 158 11.23 29.18 -15.17
N MET A 159 11.84 28.13 -14.61
CA MET A 159 12.94 27.39 -15.22
C MET A 159 12.37 26.14 -15.92
N ASN A 160 12.65 25.99 -17.21
CA ASN A 160 12.27 24.82 -17.99
C ASN A 160 13.40 23.81 -18.03
N LEU A 161 13.43 22.91 -17.03
CA LEU A 161 14.45 21.86 -16.90
C LEU A 161 14.08 20.54 -17.62
N ILE A 162 13.17 20.55 -18.60
CA ILE A 162 12.81 19.34 -19.37
C ILE A 162 14.05 18.58 -19.88
N PRO A 163 15.10 19.23 -20.44
CA PRO A 163 16.29 18.52 -20.89
C PRO A 163 17.00 17.75 -19.77
N PHE A 164 17.21 18.39 -18.61
CA PHE A 164 17.85 17.75 -17.46
C PHE A 164 16.99 16.63 -16.86
N ASN A 165 15.67 16.85 -16.80
CA ASN A 165 14.71 15.86 -16.33
C ASN A 165 14.70 14.59 -17.18
N GLY A 166 14.93 14.71 -18.49
CA GLY A 166 15.08 13.57 -19.40
C GLY A 166 16.32 12.70 -19.10
N ILE A 167 17.33 13.24 -18.42
CA ILE A 167 18.52 12.50 -17.97
C ILE A 167 18.26 11.85 -16.61
N CYS A 168 17.56 12.53 -15.70
CA CYS A 168 17.35 12.09 -14.32
C CYS A 168 16.20 11.09 -14.12
N SER A 169 15.28 10.94 -15.08
CA SER A 169 13.99 10.26 -14.90
C SER A 169 14.06 8.80 -14.42
N ASP A 170 15.18 8.12 -14.63
CA ASP A 170 15.34 6.69 -14.27
C ASP A 170 16.18 6.44 -12.99
N ASN A 171 16.92 7.43 -12.49
CA ASN A 171 18.02 7.19 -11.53
C ASN A 171 17.84 7.81 -10.13
N ILE A 172 17.03 8.85 -9.97
CA ILE A 172 16.80 9.47 -8.64
C ILE A 172 15.41 9.06 -8.17
N LYS A 173 15.35 8.05 -7.31
CA LYS A 173 14.12 7.65 -6.62
C LYS A 173 14.10 8.28 -5.25
N GLY A 174 13.36 9.38 -5.06
CA GLY A 174 13.17 9.97 -3.74
C GLY A 174 11.77 9.74 -3.14
N ASP A 175 11.41 10.53 -2.14
CA ASP A 175 10.16 10.47 -1.37
C ASP A 175 8.88 10.89 -2.12
N ILE A 176 8.83 10.92 -3.46
CA ILE A 176 7.57 11.18 -4.20
C ILE A 176 6.48 10.17 -3.82
N ALA A 177 6.87 8.92 -3.57
CA ALA A 177 5.93 7.88 -3.19
C ALA A 177 5.23 8.19 -1.85
N THR A 178 5.86 8.95 -0.95
CA THR A 178 5.35 9.32 0.38
C THR A 178 4.40 10.50 0.37
N LEU A 179 4.26 11.19 -0.78
CA LEU A 179 3.38 12.34 -0.90
C LEU A 179 1.93 11.98 -0.55
N PRO A 180 1.30 12.71 0.39
CA PRO A 180 -0.08 12.44 0.77
C PRO A 180 -1.04 12.79 -0.37
N MET A 181 -2.01 11.91 -0.63
CA MET A 181 -3.14 12.22 -1.49
C MET A 181 -4.30 12.79 -0.68
N PHE A 182 -5.12 13.65 -1.28
CA PHE A 182 -6.32 14.16 -0.63
C PHE A 182 -7.28 13.04 -0.18
N SER A 183 -7.32 11.93 -0.92
CA SER A 183 -8.10 10.73 -0.58
C SER A 183 -7.66 10.06 0.73
N GLN A 184 -6.52 10.43 1.31
CA GLN A 184 -6.12 10.00 2.66
C GLN A 184 -7.23 10.16 3.68
N TRP A 185 -7.98 11.25 3.60
CA TRP A 185 -9.03 11.58 4.56
C TRP A 185 -10.36 10.84 4.32
N THR A 186 -10.45 10.00 3.30
CA THR A 186 -11.65 9.20 2.99
C THR A 186 -12.19 8.41 4.21
N PRO A 187 -11.34 7.78 5.05
CA PRO A 187 -11.81 7.01 6.22
C PRO A 187 -12.29 7.87 7.40
N LEU A 188 -11.95 9.17 7.43
CA LEU A 188 -12.37 10.07 8.51
C LEU A 188 -13.89 10.22 8.49
N GLU A 189 -14.55 9.77 9.56
CA GLU A 189 -15.98 9.92 9.75
C GLU A 189 -16.23 11.00 10.81
N LEU A 190 -16.94 12.04 10.41
CA LEU A 190 -17.39 13.09 11.31
C LEU A 190 -18.81 12.76 11.77
N LEU A 191 -19.06 12.76 13.07
CA LEU A 191 -20.43 12.60 13.58
C LEU A 191 -21.22 13.90 13.43
N VAL A 192 -22.52 13.84 13.68
CA VAL A 192 -23.44 14.99 13.50
C VAL A 192 -23.05 16.18 14.39
N GLU A 193 -22.58 15.89 15.61
CA GLU A 193 -22.19 16.89 16.61
C GLU A 193 -20.71 17.29 16.56
N ASP A 194 -19.92 16.59 15.73
CA ASP A 194 -18.51 16.85 15.60
C ASP A 194 -18.24 17.93 14.54
N VAL A 195 -17.16 18.66 14.75
CA VAL A 195 -16.58 19.68 13.86
C VAL A 195 -15.11 19.35 13.65
N PHE A 196 -14.61 19.60 12.44
CA PHE A 196 -13.18 19.57 12.17
C PHE A 196 -12.57 20.98 12.31
N LEU A 197 -11.38 21.06 12.90
CA LEU A 197 -10.55 22.26 12.91
C LEU A 197 -9.32 22.02 12.03
N LEU A 198 -8.97 22.97 11.18
CA LEU A 198 -7.79 22.93 10.31
C LEU A 198 -6.72 23.89 10.83
N SER A 199 -5.53 23.36 11.11
CA SER A 199 -4.31 24.17 11.25
C SER A 199 -3.41 23.93 10.05
N SER A 200 -2.72 24.96 9.57
CA SER A 200 -1.87 24.86 8.39
C SER A 200 -0.68 25.80 8.49
N GLU A 201 0.49 25.34 8.08
CA GLU A 201 1.72 26.13 8.00
C GLU A 201 2.39 25.92 6.64
N ASP A 202 2.64 27.01 5.92
CA ASP A 202 3.21 27.02 4.57
C ASP A 202 4.57 27.71 4.59
N LEU A 203 5.57 27.11 3.95
CA LEU A 203 6.90 27.68 3.82
C LEU A 203 6.96 28.71 2.70
N LYS A 204 7.51 29.88 3.01
CA LYS A 204 7.70 30.96 2.03
C LYS A 204 8.82 30.57 1.09
N CYS A 205 8.54 30.61 -0.22
CA CYS A 205 9.57 30.43 -1.25
C CYS A 205 10.33 29.10 -1.14
N MET A 206 9.65 27.98 -0.82
CA MET A 206 10.24 26.65 -0.58
C MET A 206 11.34 26.24 -1.57
N PHE A 207 11.15 26.52 -2.87
CA PHE A 207 12.11 26.24 -3.93
C PHE A 207 13.48 26.91 -3.76
N TYR A 208 13.55 27.96 -2.96
CA TYR A 208 14.75 28.75 -2.70
C TYR A 208 15.32 28.51 -1.29
N LEU A 209 14.68 27.67 -0.47
CA LEU A 209 15.11 27.42 0.91
C LEU A 209 16.24 26.39 0.99
N PHE A 210 16.33 25.49 0.01
CA PHE A 210 17.36 24.48 -0.02
C PHE A 210 18.35 24.76 -1.14
N GLY A 211 19.60 25.00 -0.76
CA GLY A 211 20.71 25.10 -1.70
C GLY A 211 21.11 23.73 -2.23
N LEU A 212 21.52 23.69 -3.50
CA LEU A 212 22.23 22.55 -4.07
C LEU A 212 23.73 22.81 -3.99
N ASP A 213 24.52 21.77 -3.77
CA ASP A 213 25.99 21.84 -3.82
C ASP A 213 26.46 22.39 -5.18
N ASP A 214 27.58 23.10 -5.20
CA ASP A 214 28.15 23.74 -6.40
C ASP A 214 28.38 22.72 -7.54
N VAL A 215 28.56 21.44 -7.22
CA VAL A 215 28.67 20.32 -8.19
C VAL A 215 27.45 20.21 -9.12
N TRP A 216 26.27 20.67 -8.68
CA TRP A 216 25.02 20.63 -9.46
C TRP A 216 24.89 21.78 -10.47
N LEU A 217 25.71 22.84 -10.35
CA LEU A 217 25.61 24.03 -11.20
C LEU A 217 25.81 23.72 -12.68
N LYS A 218 26.67 22.75 -13.02
CA LYS A 218 26.93 22.32 -14.40
C LYS A 218 25.69 21.79 -15.14
N PHE A 219 24.68 21.33 -14.41
CA PHE A 219 23.42 20.83 -14.97
C PHE A 219 22.34 21.91 -15.10
N GLN A 220 22.58 23.11 -14.55
CA GLN A 220 21.63 24.22 -14.50
C GLN A 220 22.09 25.39 -15.38
N ALA A 221 22.62 25.07 -16.56
CA ALA A 221 22.93 26.09 -17.56
C ALA A 221 21.67 26.48 -18.34
N PHE A 222 21.51 27.77 -18.63
CA PHE A 222 20.39 28.30 -19.39
C PHE A 222 20.83 28.88 -20.71
N ASN A 223 19.92 28.87 -21.69
CA ASN A 223 20.14 29.49 -23.00
C ASN A 223 20.15 31.03 -22.99
N ARG A 224 20.07 31.67 -21.80
CA ARG A 224 20.16 33.13 -21.59
C ARG A 224 20.96 33.42 -20.32
N LEU A 225 21.70 34.53 -20.32
CA LEU A 225 22.46 35.00 -19.15
C LEU A 225 21.50 35.44 -18.04
N SER A 226 21.72 34.93 -16.83
CA SER A 226 20.98 35.28 -15.60
C SER A 226 21.98 35.50 -14.46
N ARG A 227 21.72 36.48 -13.59
CA ARG A 227 22.57 36.89 -12.45
C ARG A 227 22.25 36.13 -11.15
N MET A 228 21.47 35.05 -11.18
CA MET A 228 20.95 34.41 -9.97
C MET A 228 21.70 33.13 -9.56
N SER A 229 21.90 32.95 -8.26
CA SER A 229 22.25 31.67 -7.64
C SER A 229 21.11 30.67 -7.81
N LEU A 230 21.44 29.45 -8.24
CA LEU A 230 20.48 28.48 -8.76
C LEU A 230 20.11 27.41 -7.72
N HIS A 231 18.81 27.14 -7.59
CA HIS A 231 18.20 26.35 -6.52
C HIS A 231 17.31 25.24 -7.10
N LEU A 232 16.90 24.26 -6.26
CA LEU A 232 16.13 23.06 -6.63
C LEU A 232 15.01 23.31 -7.66
N GLY A 233 15.11 22.72 -8.86
CA GLY A 233 14.09 22.88 -9.92
C GLY A 233 13.85 21.68 -10.84
N PHE A 234 14.47 20.52 -10.60
CA PHE A 234 14.40 19.34 -11.49
C PHE A 234 13.32 18.34 -11.05
N LEU A 235 12.80 17.48 -11.92
CA LEU A 235 11.58 16.66 -11.73
C LEU A 235 11.45 16.01 -10.34
N GLU A 236 12.57 15.52 -9.80
CA GLU A 236 12.64 14.83 -8.51
C GLU A 236 12.92 15.76 -7.30
N TRP A 237 12.98 17.09 -7.49
CA TRP A 237 13.14 18.06 -6.39
C TRP A 237 12.02 17.94 -5.36
N ALA A 238 10.79 17.63 -5.82
CA ALA A 238 9.63 17.43 -4.97
C ALA A 238 9.86 16.33 -3.94
N SER A 239 10.67 15.32 -4.31
CA SER A 239 11.09 14.23 -3.44
C SER A 239 12.01 14.72 -2.31
N LEU A 240 12.99 15.56 -2.63
CA LEU A 240 13.95 16.12 -1.69
C LEU A 240 13.28 17.12 -0.76
N ALA A 241 12.43 17.99 -1.29
CA ALA A 241 11.64 18.94 -0.52
C ALA A 241 10.70 18.23 0.47
N GLN A 242 10.01 17.18 0.01
CA GLN A 242 9.17 16.35 0.88
C GLN A 242 9.98 15.73 2.02
N ARG A 243 11.14 15.13 1.72
CA ARG A 243 12.02 14.52 2.74
C ARG A 243 12.57 15.55 3.72
N ALA A 244 13.02 16.70 3.22
CA ALA A 244 13.60 17.77 4.02
C ALA A 244 12.55 18.34 4.99
N LEU A 245 11.35 18.68 4.51
CA LEU A 245 10.29 19.18 5.38
C LEU A 245 9.86 18.13 6.40
N LEU A 246 9.73 16.87 5.99
CA LEU A 246 9.42 15.79 6.92
C LEU A 246 10.49 15.66 8.01
N SER A 247 11.77 15.80 7.66
CA SER A 247 12.88 15.80 8.62
C SER A 247 12.79 16.95 9.62
N ILE A 248 12.47 18.16 9.14
CA ILE A 248 12.28 19.35 9.99
C ILE A 248 11.09 19.13 10.94
N CYS A 249 9.95 18.64 10.43
CA CYS A 249 8.78 18.37 11.25
C CYS A 249 8.98 17.22 12.25
N THR A 250 9.83 16.23 11.95
CA THR A 250 10.07 15.05 12.80
C THR A 250 11.19 15.22 13.83
N ALA A 251 12.06 16.22 13.64
CA ALA A 251 13.14 16.51 14.57
C ALA A 251 12.62 16.88 15.97
N THR A 252 11.49 17.60 16.05
CA THR A 252 10.82 17.99 17.29
C THR A 252 10.21 16.78 18.02
N CYS A 253 10.61 16.54 19.28
CA CYS A 253 10.26 15.33 20.04
C CYS A 253 8.75 15.07 20.17
N CYS A 254 7.91 16.11 20.16
CA CYS A 254 6.46 16.04 20.39
C CYS A 254 5.66 15.56 19.15
N LEU A 255 6.13 15.84 17.94
CA LEU A 255 5.46 15.42 16.69
C LEU A 255 5.70 13.95 16.35
N ARG A 256 6.61 13.26 17.04
CA ARG A 256 6.99 11.86 16.79
C ARG A 256 5.86 10.86 17.10
N THR A 257 4.91 11.22 17.96
CA THR A 257 3.83 10.35 18.45
C THR A 257 2.53 10.46 17.63
N SER A 258 2.33 11.56 16.91
CA SER A 258 1.09 11.86 16.17
C SER A 258 1.23 11.77 14.65
N LEU A 259 2.42 11.39 14.14
CA LEU A 259 2.65 11.17 12.72
C LEU A 259 1.66 10.14 12.18
N LYS A 260 0.91 10.49 11.13
CA LYS A 260 0.71 9.51 10.08
C LYS A 260 1.98 9.49 9.25
N GLU A 261 2.96 8.70 9.70
CA GLU A 261 3.91 8.12 8.75
C GLU A 261 3.06 7.54 7.62
N PRO A 262 3.48 7.67 6.36
CA PRO A 262 2.85 6.87 5.33
C PRO A 262 2.84 5.44 5.87
N ASP A 263 1.64 4.89 6.12
CA ASP A 263 1.42 3.56 6.68
C ASP A 263 1.17 3.40 8.22
N ARG A 264 1.00 4.50 9.00
CA ARG A 264 0.37 4.43 10.36
C ARG A 264 -1.16 4.53 10.31
N ALA A 265 -1.83 3.82 11.24
CA ALA A 265 -3.28 3.85 11.39
C ALA A 265 -3.78 5.24 11.81
N PHE A 266 -5.05 5.53 11.53
CA PHE A 266 -5.71 6.74 12.02
C PHE A 266 -5.74 6.75 13.57
N PRO A 267 -5.25 7.81 14.22
CA PRO A 267 -5.31 7.90 15.68
C PRO A 267 -6.77 7.83 16.14
N SER A 268 -7.02 7.06 17.20
CA SER A 268 -8.33 6.98 17.84
C SER A 268 -8.48 8.08 18.89
N GLY A 269 -9.56 8.86 18.83
CA GLY A 269 -9.91 9.86 19.86
C GLY A 269 -9.85 11.31 19.36
N THR A 270 -9.60 12.23 20.29
CA THR A 270 -9.55 13.69 20.08
C THR A 270 -8.19 14.21 19.56
N ALA A 271 -7.25 13.31 19.28
CA ALA A 271 -5.92 13.66 18.79
C ALA A 271 -5.97 14.26 17.38
N GLY A 272 -5.16 15.29 17.14
CA GLY A 272 -5.00 15.89 15.82
C GLY A 272 -4.35 14.92 14.83
N PHE A 273 -4.92 14.83 13.63
CA PHE A 273 -4.32 14.18 12.47
C PHE A 273 -3.50 15.21 11.71
N TRP A 274 -2.26 14.92 11.31
CA TRP A 274 -1.53 15.85 10.45
C TRP A 274 -0.82 15.17 9.28
N LYS A 275 -0.51 15.95 8.25
CA LYS A 275 0.22 15.54 7.04
C LYS A 275 1.20 16.64 6.61
N VAL A 276 2.26 16.23 5.92
CA VAL A 276 3.20 17.14 5.24
C VAL A 276 3.10 16.91 3.75
N TYR A 277 2.81 17.97 2.99
CA TYR A 277 2.77 17.98 1.54
C TYR A 277 3.67 19.09 1.02
N LEU A 278 4.86 18.72 0.54
CA LEU A 278 5.87 19.60 -0.05
C LEU A 278 6.26 20.75 0.88
N ASP A 279 5.63 21.91 0.71
CA ASP A 279 5.85 23.16 1.43
C ASP A 279 4.83 23.41 2.55
N ASN A 280 3.85 22.51 2.72
CA ASN A 280 2.73 22.69 3.64
C ASN A 280 2.66 21.59 4.69
N TRP A 281 2.49 21.98 5.95
CA TRP A 281 2.06 21.12 7.05
C TRP A 281 0.58 21.41 7.33
N ASP A 282 -0.28 20.38 7.32
CA ASP A 282 -1.71 20.49 7.61
C ASP A 282 -2.07 19.60 8.80
N GLU A 283 -2.85 20.09 9.75
CA GLU A 283 -3.47 19.34 10.84
C GLU A 283 -5.00 19.45 10.78
N LEU A 284 -5.69 18.31 10.89
CA LEU A 284 -7.13 18.18 11.10
C LEU A 284 -7.41 17.62 12.49
N ARG A 285 -8.24 18.30 13.28
CA ARG A 285 -8.66 17.85 14.61
C ARG A 285 -10.17 17.69 14.67
N VAL A 286 -10.66 16.50 15.04
CA VAL A 286 -12.08 16.28 15.33
C VAL A 286 -12.35 16.74 16.76
N THR A 287 -13.38 17.57 16.95
CA THR A 287 -13.82 17.97 18.28
C THR A 287 -15.30 18.29 18.31
N SER A 288 -15.87 18.50 19.50
CA SER A 288 -17.26 18.94 19.63
C SER A 288 -17.42 20.40 19.19
N ARG A 289 -18.63 20.80 18.77
CA ARG A 289 -18.93 22.22 18.46
C ARG A 289 -18.55 23.18 19.59
N ALA A 290 -18.76 22.80 20.84
CA ALA A 290 -18.43 23.64 21.99
C ALA A 290 -16.91 23.83 22.14
N SER A 291 -16.15 22.74 22.02
CA SER A 291 -14.69 22.76 22.04
C SER A 291 -14.10 23.51 20.85
N ALA A 292 -14.72 23.38 19.66
CA ALA A 292 -14.30 24.08 18.45
C ALA A 292 -14.30 25.60 18.65
N ARG A 293 -15.37 26.16 19.23
CA ARG A 293 -15.49 27.60 19.53
C ARG A 293 -14.43 28.11 20.51
N LEU A 294 -13.96 27.26 21.43
CA LEU A 294 -12.94 27.62 22.41
C LEU A 294 -11.52 27.59 21.82
N LEU A 295 -11.30 26.72 20.83
CA LEU A 295 -10.00 26.47 20.22
C LEU A 295 -9.76 27.31 18.96
N GLU A 296 -10.82 27.76 18.28
CA GLU A 296 -10.73 28.50 17.02
C GLU A 296 -9.79 29.71 17.13
N GLY A 297 -8.90 29.85 16.14
CA GLY A 297 -7.90 30.92 16.07
C GLY A 297 -6.68 30.75 16.98
N LYS A 298 -6.68 29.77 17.89
CA LYS A 298 -5.54 29.49 18.77
C LYS A 298 -4.64 28.41 18.14
N PRO A 299 -3.31 28.52 18.22
CA PRO A 299 -2.42 27.47 17.72
C PRO A 299 -2.57 26.19 18.54
N SER A 300 -2.45 25.03 17.89
CA SER A 300 -2.34 23.73 18.57
C SER A 300 -0.94 23.52 19.17
N PRO A 301 -0.77 22.61 20.14
CA PRO A 301 0.56 22.21 20.62
C PRO A 301 1.49 21.81 19.46
N GLU A 302 0.99 21.00 18.53
CA GLU A 302 1.70 20.55 17.33
C GLU A 302 2.10 21.72 16.43
N ASN A 303 1.24 22.73 16.32
CA ASN A 303 1.52 23.93 15.55
C ASN A 303 2.64 24.77 16.20
N LEU A 304 2.65 24.88 17.53
CA LEU A 304 3.73 25.54 18.27
C LEU A 304 5.07 24.79 18.12
N ASP A 305 5.04 23.45 18.13
CA ASP A 305 6.22 22.61 17.91
C ASP A 305 6.79 22.79 16.49
N ILE A 306 5.91 22.89 15.48
CA ILE A 306 6.32 23.21 14.11
C ILE A 306 6.93 24.61 14.03
N HIS A 307 6.35 25.60 14.69
CA HIS A 307 6.90 26.96 14.72
C HIS A 307 8.30 26.98 15.32
N ALA A 308 8.51 26.28 16.44
CA ALA A 308 9.81 26.15 17.08
C ALA A 308 10.82 25.47 16.15
N SER A 309 10.41 24.41 15.43
CA SER A 309 11.27 23.72 14.48
C SER A 309 11.64 24.59 13.28
N TYR A 310 10.68 25.31 12.71
CA TYR A 310 10.95 26.23 11.60
C TYR A 310 11.88 27.37 12.03
N LEU A 311 11.71 27.89 13.25
CA LEU A 311 12.60 28.90 13.80
C LEU A 311 14.03 28.35 13.98
N PHE A 312 14.16 27.15 14.56
CA PHE A 312 15.45 26.49 14.77
C PHE A 312 16.20 26.21 13.46
N ASN A 313 15.48 25.85 12.39
CA ASN A 313 16.03 25.56 11.08
C ASN A 313 16.05 26.78 10.14
N GLU A 314 15.77 27.98 10.64
CA GLU A 314 15.69 29.24 9.86
C GLU A 314 14.75 29.15 8.64
N ALA A 315 13.73 28.29 8.71
CA ALA A 315 12.76 28.08 7.64
C ALA A 315 11.67 29.18 7.68
N PRO A 316 11.58 30.08 6.69
CA PRO A 316 10.65 31.20 6.72
C PRO A 316 9.21 30.76 6.46
N ARG A 317 8.30 31.22 7.31
CA ARG A 317 6.86 30.95 7.20
C ARG A 317 6.13 31.93 6.29
N HIS A 318 4.99 31.51 5.77
CA HIS A 318 4.06 32.35 5.02
C HIS A 318 2.85 32.78 5.89
N PRO A 319 2.94 33.90 6.65
CA PRO A 319 1.94 34.24 7.67
C PRO A 319 0.51 34.42 7.11
N LYS A 320 0.36 34.91 5.87
CA LYS A 320 -0.97 35.06 5.25
C LYS A 320 -1.67 33.75 4.88
N LYS A 321 -0.94 32.63 4.88
CA LYS A 321 -1.47 31.29 4.58
C LYS A 321 -1.58 30.43 5.85
N ALA A 322 -1.06 30.89 6.98
CA ALA A 322 -1.13 30.18 8.23
C ALA A 322 -2.59 30.08 8.69
N LEU A 323 -2.97 28.91 9.18
CA LEU A 323 -4.28 28.66 9.77
C LEU A 323 -4.07 28.07 11.16
N HIS A 324 -4.84 28.55 12.13
CA HIS A 324 -4.78 28.09 13.52
C HIS A 324 -6.17 27.64 13.95
N HIS A 325 -6.39 26.32 14.06
CA HIS A 325 -7.69 25.74 14.39
C HIS A 325 -8.86 26.42 13.64
N ALA A 326 -8.72 26.67 12.35
CA ALA A 326 -9.73 27.34 11.57
C ALA A 326 -10.88 26.38 11.24
N ILE A 327 -12.13 26.82 11.42
CA ILE A 327 -13.31 26.04 11.01
C ILE A 327 -13.37 25.92 9.48
N LYS A 328 -12.97 26.97 8.76
CA LYS A 328 -12.90 26.97 7.29
C LYS A 328 -11.50 27.33 6.85
N GLY A 329 -11.00 26.62 5.84
CA GLY A 329 -9.67 26.90 5.34
C GLY A 329 -9.35 26.17 4.04
N LEU A 330 -8.23 26.55 3.44
CA LEU A 330 -7.77 26.01 2.17
C LEU A 330 -6.60 25.07 2.39
N THR A 331 -6.69 23.86 1.87
CA THR A 331 -5.58 22.89 1.85
C THR A 331 -5.55 22.17 0.50
N GLN A 332 -4.37 22.00 -0.10
CA GLN A 332 -4.17 21.35 -1.41
C GLN A 332 -5.15 21.84 -2.51
N GLY A 333 -5.61 23.10 -2.43
CA GLY A 333 -6.55 23.69 -3.38
C GLY A 333 -8.04 23.38 -3.16
N ALA A 334 -8.40 22.61 -2.13
CA ALA A 334 -9.77 22.38 -1.69
C ALA A 334 -10.12 23.33 -0.52
N LEU A 335 -11.37 23.82 -0.54
CA LEU A 335 -11.99 24.51 0.58
C LEU A 335 -12.59 23.48 1.52
N LEU A 336 -12.06 23.43 2.73
CA LEU A 336 -12.61 22.63 3.82
C LEU A 336 -13.54 23.50 4.65
N ASP A 337 -14.67 22.89 5.00
CA ASP A 337 -15.64 23.44 5.93
C ASP A 337 -15.87 22.41 7.02
N GLY A 338 -15.33 22.67 8.21
CA GLY A 338 -15.39 21.78 9.37
C GLY A 338 -16.78 21.70 9.99
N GLU A 339 -17.59 22.75 9.89
CA GLU A 339 -18.99 22.75 10.34
C GLU A 339 -19.85 21.98 9.36
N GLU A 340 -19.72 22.21 8.05
CA GLU A 340 -20.42 21.44 7.01
C GLU A 340 -19.86 20.01 6.88
N GLY A 341 -18.66 19.77 7.41
CA GLY A 341 -18.01 18.46 7.38
C GLY A 341 -17.71 18.04 5.95
N SER A 342 -17.27 18.97 5.11
CA SER A 342 -17.02 18.68 3.70
C SER A 342 -15.84 19.42 3.12
N ALA A 343 -15.29 18.88 2.04
CA ALA A 343 -14.26 19.52 1.24
C ALA A 343 -14.71 19.62 -0.21
N ARG A 344 -14.54 20.79 -0.81
CA ARG A 344 -14.97 21.09 -2.19
C ARG A 344 -13.98 21.97 -2.94
N PRO A 345 -14.03 22.02 -4.28
CA PRO A 345 -13.28 23.01 -5.04
C PRO A 345 -13.62 24.43 -4.59
N LYS A 346 -12.68 25.37 -4.78
CA LYS A 346 -12.95 26.79 -4.48
C LYS A 346 -14.15 27.30 -5.29
N PRO A 347 -15.10 28.05 -4.68
CA PRO A 347 -16.25 28.62 -5.39
C PRO A 347 -15.87 29.42 -6.64
N GLU A 348 -14.79 30.21 -6.57
CA GLU A 348 -14.27 30.98 -7.71
C GLU A 348 -13.83 30.09 -8.89
N LYS A 349 -13.25 28.91 -8.59
CA LYS A 349 -12.88 27.94 -9.63
C LYS A 349 -14.13 27.29 -10.22
N GLU A 350 -15.10 26.94 -9.39
CA GLU A 350 -16.40 26.42 -9.83
C GLU A 350 -17.12 27.44 -10.73
N ALA A 351 -17.10 28.72 -10.37
CA ALA A 351 -17.68 29.79 -11.18
C ALA A 351 -17.01 29.89 -12.56
N LYS A 352 -15.67 29.82 -12.63
CA LYS A 352 -14.93 29.80 -13.91
C LYS A 352 -15.33 28.59 -14.77
N TYR A 353 -15.49 27.43 -14.14
CA TYR A 353 -15.93 26.20 -14.81
C TYR A 353 -17.36 26.33 -15.37
N ILE A 354 -18.28 26.87 -14.58
CA ILE A 354 -19.66 27.15 -15.01
C ILE A 354 -19.67 28.17 -16.15
N ALA A 355 -18.84 29.22 -16.08
CA ALA A 355 -18.74 30.23 -17.13
C ALA A 355 -18.24 29.63 -18.46
N VAL A 356 -17.22 28.75 -18.42
CA VAL A 356 -16.73 28.03 -19.61
C VAL A 356 -17.81 27.12 -20.20
N ILE A 357 -18.57 26.42 -19.34
CA ILE A 357 -19.71 25.61 -19.76
C ILE A 357 -20.76 26.47 -20.48
N ALA A 358 -21.18 27.57 -19.85
CA ALA A 358 -22.21 28.43 -20.40
C ALA A 358 -21.77 29.10 -21.72
N HIS A 359 -20.52 29.54 -21.80
CA HIS A 359 -19.95 30.09 -23.03
C HIS A 359 -19.97 29.05 -24.16
N SER A 360 -19.58 27.82 -23.87
CA SER A 360 -19.57 26.74 -24.86
C SER A 360 -20.97 26.35 -25.32
N LEU A 361 -21.95 26.36 -24.41
CA LEU A 361 -23.36 26.15 -24.76
C LEU A 361 -23.90 27.29 -25.65
N ARG A 362 -23.50 28.55 -25.39
CA ARG A 362 -23.88 29.71 -26.22
C ARG A 362 -23.27 29.68 -27.61
N GLN A 363 -22.05 29.16 -27.76
CA GLN A 363 -21.40 29.06 -29.07
C GLN A 363 -22.13 28.09 -30.01
N GLY A 364 -22.87 27.10 -29.49
CA GLY A 364 -23.63 26.15 -30.32
C GLY A 364 -22.79 25.12 -31.07
N PHE A 365 -21.46 25.21 -31.00
CA PHE A 365 -20.52 24.23 -31.52
C PHE A 365 -19.30 24.14 -30.59
N VAL A 366 -18.74 22.94 -30.43
CA VAL A 366 -17.49 22.71 -29.71
C VAL A 366 -16.64 21.70 -30.46
N ASN A 367 -15.33 21.90 -30.49
CA ASN A 367 -14.43 20.89 -31.03
C ASN A 367 -14.23 19.74 -30.02
N LEU A 368 -13.67 18.61 -30.48
CA LEU A 368 -13.49 17.41 -29.65
C LEU A 368 -12.64 17.68 -28.39
N ARG A 369 -11.61 18.54 -28.46
CA ARG A 369 -10.77 18.88 -27.30
C ARG A 369 -11.56 19.69 -26.28
N GLN A 370 -12.33 20.67 -26.73
CA GLN A 370 -13.23 21.45 -25.89
C GLN A 370 -14.30 20.57 -25.26
N LEU A 371 -14.92 19.66 -26.01
CA LEU A 371 -15.90 18.71 -25.48
C LEU A 371 -15.31 17.82 -24.37
N GLN A 372 -14.11 17.28 -24.58
CA GLN A 372 -13.41 16.48 -23.56
C GLN A 372 -13.10 17.30 -22.30
N LEU A 373 -12.67 18.56 -22.46
CA LEU A 373 -12.44 19.47 -21.34
C LEU A 373 -13.76 19.74 -20.60
N LEU A 374 -14.81 20.09 -21.33
CA LEU A 374 -16.14 20.39 -20.79
C LEU A 374 -16.69 19.23 -19.98
N MET A 375 -16.61 17.99 -20.49
CA MET A 375 -17.04 16.80 -19.74
C MET A 375 -16.37 16.69 -18.37
N GLY A 376 -15.08 17.00 -18.27
CA GLY A 376 -14.37 17.05 -16.98
C GLY A 376 -14.86 18.19 -16.10
N VAL A 377 -15.02 19.39 -16.68
CA VAL A 377 -15.49 20.60 -16.01
C VAL A 377 -16.90 20.44 -15.43
N PHE A 378 -17.83 19.78 -16.14
CA PHE A 378 -19.18 19.45 -15.67
C PHE A 378 -19.21 18.56 -14.42
N LEU A 379 -18.15 17.78 -14.21
CA LEU A 379 -18.03 16.84 -13.11
C LEU A 379 -17.35 17.45 -11.89
N VAL A 380 -16.68 18.60 -12.02
CA VAL A 380 -15.97 19.25 -10.91
C VAL A 380 -16.89 19.63 -9.73
N PRO A 381 -18.11 20.15 -9.93
CA PRO A 381 -19.02 20.43 -8.81
C PRO A 381 -19.42 19.19 -8.01
N LEU A 382 -19.32 18.00 -8.61
CA LEU A 382 -19.58 16.73 -7.93
C LEU A 382 -18.35 16.23 -7.14
N ALA A 383 -17.18 16.84 -7.34
CA ALA A 383 -15.92 16.48 -6.68
C ALA A 383 -15.87 17.00 -5.23
N ARG A 384 -16.85 16.60 -4.44
CA ARG A 384 -17.00 16.93 -3.02
C ARG A 384 -16.70 15.71 -2.15
N MET A 385 -15.85 15.88 -1.15
CA MET A 385 -15.67 14.91 -0.08
C MET A 385 -16.59 15.28 1.08
N ASP A 386 -17.43 14.35 1.51
CA ASP A 386 -18.35 14.51 2.64
C ASP A 386 -17.87 13.64 3.80
N PHE A 387 -17.39 14.27 4.86
CA PHE A 387 -16.85 13.58 6.03
C PHE A 387 -17.95 12.94 6.88
N ARG A 388 -19.20 13.38 6.76
CA ARG A 388 -20.35 12.81 7.46
C ARG A 388 -20.98 11.62 6.72
N ARG A 389 -20.35 11.15 5.65
CA ARG A 389 -20.86 10.04 4.86
C ARG A 389 -20.93 8.74 5.66
N PRO A 390 -22.09 8.12 5.86
CA PRO A 390 -22.16 6.90 6.64
C PRO A 390 -21.46 5.74 5.92
N TYR A 391 -20.84 4.87 6.72
CA TYR A 391 -20.37 3.57 6.25
C TYR A 391 -21.55 2.66 5.86
N CYS A 392 -21.34 1.86 4.83
CA CYS A 392 -22.18 0.72 4.50
C CYS A 392 -21.67 -0.49 5.29
N HIS A 393 -22.52 -1.05 6.14
CA HIS A 393 -22.22 -2.29 6.90
C HIS A 393 -21.98 -3.50 5.97
N VAL A 394 -22.54 -3.47 4.75
CA VAL A 394 -22.40 -4.55 3.76
C VAL A 394 -21.06 -4.46 3.04
N VAL A 395 -20.18 -5.41 3.35
CA VAL A 395 -18.92 -5.64 2.64
C VAL A 395 -19.18 -6.45 1.38
N THR A 396 -18.48 -6.14 0.29
CA THR A 396 -18.53 -6.93 -0.96
C THR A 396 -17.17 -7.50 -1.30
N ALA A 397 -17.15 -8.61 -2.03
CA ALA A 397 -15.94 -9.10 -2.70
C ALA A 397 -16.27 -9.42 -4.16
N SER A 398 -15.29 -9.29 -5.04
CA SER A 398 -15.44 -9.66 -6.45
C SER A 398 -14.24 -10.45 -6.94
N ASP A 399 -14.49 -11.27 -7.96
CA ASP A 399 -13.48 -12.08 -8.62
C ASP A 399 -13.85 -12.30 -10.09
N ALA A 400 -12.85 -12.64 -10.89
CA ALA A 400 -13.04 -13.08 -12.25
C ALA A 400 -12.18 -14.32 -12.56
N SER A 401 -12.72 -15.17 -13.43
CA SER A 401 -12.01 -16.25 -14.08
C SER A 401 -11.96 -16.00 -15.59
N GLU A 402 -11.25 -16.85 -16.33
CA GLU A 402 -11.24 -16.80 -17.80
C GLU A 402 -12.65 -16.94 -18.40
N PHE A 403 -13.57 -17.61 -17.69
CA PHE A 403 -14.91 -17.93 -18.19
C PHE A 403 -16.00 -16.98 -17.71
N GLY A 404 -15.80 -16.30 -16.58
CA GLY A 404 -16.89 -15.57 -15.93
C GLY A 404 -16.48 -14.72 -14.74
N GLY A 405 -17.42 -13.91 -14.27
CA GLY A 405 -17.24 -13.03 -13.11
C GLY A 405 -18.17 -13.38 -11.96
N GLY A 406 -17.73 -13.09 -10.75
CA GLY A 406 -18.46 -13.34 -9.50
C GLY A 406 -18.46 -12.12 -8.59
N VAL A 407 -19.60 -11.85 -7.94
CA VAL A 407 -19.71 -10.86 -6.86
C VAL A 407 -20.43 -11.48 -5.67
N THR A 408 -19.91 -11.25 -4.48
CA THR A 408 -20.51 -11.63 -3.21
C THR A 408 -20.68 -10.42 -2.29
N ALA A 409 -21.56 -10.56 -1.31
CA ALA A 409 -21.76 -9.58 -0.25
C ALA A 409 -21.87 -10.27 1.11
N SER A 410 -21.50 -9.57 2.18
CA SER A 410 -21.74 -10.02 3.55
C SER A 410 -23.24 -10.14 3.81
N ARG A 411 -23.61 -11.17 4.57
CA ARG A 411 -24.94 -11.39 5.18
C ARG A 411 -24.92 -11.07 6.68
N GLY A 412 -23.73 -11.02 7.26
CA GLY A 412 -23.48 -10.76 8.67
C GLY A 412 -22.06 -11.17 9.04
N LEU A 413 -21.68 -10.92 10.29
CA LEU A 413 -20.46 -11.43 10.89
C LEU A 413 -20.58 -12.92 11.20
N THR A 414 -19.44 -13.60 11.16
CA THR A 414 -19.25 -14.84 11.91
C THR A 414 -19.08 -14.50 13.39
N PRO A 415 -19.14 -15.48 14.32
CA PRO A 415 -18.75 -15.22 15.70
C PRO A 415 -17.34 -14.57 15.78
N TRP A 416 -16.46 -14.93 14.85
CA TRP A 416 -15.11 -14.37 14.78
C TRP A 416 -15.10 -12.90 14.36
N GLY A 417 -15.90 -12.53 13.35
CA GLY A 417 -16.13 -11.13 13.02
C GLY A 417 -16.70 -10.33 14.19
N ALA A 418 -17.62 -10.91 14.98
CA ALA A 418 -18.20 -10.24 16.15
C ALA A 418 -17.15 -9.97 17.25
N LYS A 419 -16.26 -10.93 17.53
CA LYS A 419 -15.13 -10.72 18.46
C LYS A 419 -14.18 -9.63 17.96
N ALA A 420 -13.88 -9.63 16.66
CA ALA A 420 -13.04 -8.61 16.03
C ALA A 420 -13.68 -7.20 16.08
N ALA A 421 -15.00 -7.11 15.94
CA ALA A 421 -15.74 -5.85 16.05
C ALA A 421 -15.67 -5.23 17.46
N LEU A 422 -15.68 -6.08 18.50
CA LEU A 422 -15.66 -5.68 19.91
C LEU A 422 -14.26 -5.39 20.45
N SER A 423 -13.21 -5.73 19.70
CA SER A 423 -11.84 -5.56 20.19
C SER A 423 -11.49 -4.06 20.24
N PRO A 424 -10.84 -3.58 21.33
CA PRO A 424 -10.42 -2.20 21.43
C PRO A 424 -9.58 -1.82 20.21
N THR A 425 -9.90 -0.67 19.61
CA THR A 425 -9.12 -0.12 18.48
C THR A 425 -7.80 0.50 18.92
N ASN A 426 -7.09 -0.13 19.85
CA ASN A 426 -5.67 0.13 20.01
C ASN A 426 -4.95 -0.69 18.93
N LEU A 427 -5.22 -0.34 17.67
CA LEU A 427 -4.39 -0.76 16.54
C LEU A 427 -3.04 -0.04 16.54
N THR A 428 -2.88 1.01 17.37
CA THR A 428 -1.65 1.80 17.52
C THR A 428 -1.65 2.66 18.81
N THR A 429 -1.95 2.12 19.98
CA THR A 429 -1.84 2.91 21.22
C THR A 429 -1.36 2.09 22.42
N ASP A 430 -0.25 2.57 22.99
CA ASP A 430 0.24 2.41 24.36
C ASP A 430 1.50 1.58 24.60
N PHE A 431 2.47 1.63 23.68
CA PHE A 431 3.91 1.65 24.05
C PHE A 431 4.66 2.64 23.14
N GLN A 432 4.68 3.89 23.61
CA GLN A 432 5.83 4.78 23.69
C GLN A 432 7.00 4.59 22.69
N THR A 433 7.20 5.64 21.89
CA THR A 433 8.46 6.40 21.71
C THR A 433 9.78 5.63 21.76
N ASP A 434 10.48 5.69 20.61
CA ASP A 434 11.83 5.23 20.27
C ASP A 434 11.92 3.78 19.75
N CYS A 435 12.25 3.68 18.46
CA CYS A 435 12.54 2.42 17.77
C CYS A 435 13.83 1.81 18.34
N SER A 436 13.70 0.85 19.27
CA SER A 436 14.83 0.40 20.09
C SER A 436 15.50 -0.89 19.63
N ILE A 437 14.87 -1.74 18.81
CA ILE A 437 15.44 -3.07 18.46
C ILE A 437 15.70 -3.22 16.95
N LEU A 438 16.92 -3.60 16.57
CA LEU A 438 17.24 -4.12 15.23
C LEU A 438 17.37 -5.65 15.31
N GLY A 439 16.45 -6.38 14.69
CA GLY A 439 16.54 -7.84 14.58
C GLY A 439 17.40 -8.26 13.39
N VAL A 440 18.28 -9.25 13.58
CA VAL A 440 19.14 -9.81 12.52
C VAL A 440 19.04 -11.34 12.56
N GLY A 441 18.31 -11.93 11.62
CA GLY A 441 18.26 -13.38 11.45
C GLY A 441 19.38 -13.87 10.53
N CYS A 442 20.32 -14.64 11.06
CA CYS A 442 21.36 -15.35 10.32
C CYS A 442 20.92 -16.80 10.13
N PHE A 443 20.82 -17.29 8.90
CA PHE A 443 20.14 -18.57 8.62
C PHE A 443 18.71 -18.54 9.18
N ASP A 444 18.01 -17.45 8.86
CA ASP A 444 16.77 -17.04 9.51
C ASP A 444 15.61 -18.04 9.31
N GLY A 445 15.69 -18.89 8.28
CA GLY A 445 14.66 -19.84 7.91
C GLY A 445 13.35 -19.12 7.62
N ILE A 446 12.37 -19.31 8.49
CA ILE A 446 11.04 -18.68 8.37
C ILE A 446 10.81 -17.59 9.43
N SER A 447 11.87 -16.90 9.87
CA SER A 447 11.84 -15.74 10.79
C SER A 447 11.18 -16.00 12.14
N ALA A 448 11.48 -17.13 12.78
CA ALA A 448 10.95 -17.46 14.11
C ALA A 448 11.29 -16.38 15.16
N LEU A 449 12.47 -15.75 15.05
CA LEU A 449 12.89 -14.64 15.90
C LEU A 449 11.95 -13.43 15.76
N GLN A 450 11.61 -13.05 14.52
CA GLN A 450 10.72 -11.93 14.26
C GLN A 450 9.31 -12.20 14.80
N VAL A 451 8.80 -13.42 14.60
CA VAL A 451 7.51 -13.86 15.17
C VAL A 451 7.54 -13.79 16.71
N ALA A 452 8.65 -14.16 17.34
CA ALA A 452 8.79 -14.09 18.79
C ALA A 452 8.79 -12.64 19.32
N LEU A 453 9.42 -11.70 18.61
CA LEU A 453 9.42 -10.29 18.96
C LEU A 453 8.02 -9.65 18.79
N ASP A 454 7.29 -10.02 17.73
CA ASP A 454 5.91 -9.58 17.51
C ASP A 454 4.97 -10.00 18.65
N ILE A 455 5.20 -11.19 19.22
CA ILE A 455 4.40 -11.69 20.35
C ILE A 455 4.52 -10.78 21.56
N PHE A 456 5.66 -10.13 21.76
CA PHE A 456 5.85 -9.16 22.83
C PHE A 456 5.33 -7.76 22.50
N TRP A 457 5.02 -7.49 21.23
CA TRP A 457 4.88 -6.13 20.69
C TRP A 457 6.15 -5.31 20.93
N ALA A 458 7.31 -5.96 20.75
CA ALA A 458 8.58 -5.31 20.97
C ALA A 458 8.76 -4.11 20.00
N PRO A 459 9.43 -3.03 20.42
CA PRO A 459 9.64 -1.84 19.58
C PRO A 459 10.73 -2.09 18.51
N ILE A 460 10.38 -2.83 17.46
CA ILE A 460 11.28 -3.19 16.37
C ILE A 460 11.48 -1.99 15.43
N ALA A 461 12.72 -1.52 15.31
CA ALA A 461 13.13 -0.48 14.37
C ALA A 461 13.26 -1.00 12.94
N GLY A 462 13.73 -2.24 12.80
CA GLY A 462 13.93 -2.91 11.53
C GLY A 462 14.30 -4.39 11.76
N PHE A 463 14.18 -5.18 10.70
CA PHE A 463 14.60 -6.57 10.71
C PHE A 463 15.39 -6.90 9.45
N VAL A 464 16.48 -7.64 9.60
CA VAL A 464 17.34 -8.13 8.53
C VAL A 464 17.30 -9.64 8.54
N SER A 465 17.02 -10.25 7.40
CA SER A 465 17.00 -11.69 7.22
C SER A 465 18.06 -12.10 6.21
N ILE A 466 19.01 -12.91 6.67
CA ILE A 466 20.09 -13.50 5.89
C ILE A 466 19.75 -14.97 5.68
N GLU A 467 19.17 -15.29 4.52
CA GLU A 467 18.61 -16.61 4.20
C GLU A 467 18.78 -16.89 2.71
N ASN A 468 19.17 -18.13 2.35
CA ASN A 468 19.41 -18.54 0.97
C ASN A 468 18.29 -19.42 0.40
N ASN A 469 17.44 -19.98 1.25
CA ASN A 469 16.33 -20.83 0.86
C ASN A 469 15.19 -19.97 0.30
N MET A 470 14.93 -20.11 -1.01
CA MET A 470 13.93 -19.30 -1.71
C MET A 470 12.50 -19.51 -1.20
N GLU A 471 12.17 -20.72 -0.76
CA GLU A 471 10.86 -21.06 -0.19
C GLU A 471 10.66 -20.38 1.17
N ALA A 472 11.71 -20.33 1.99
CA ALA A 472 11.72 -19.65 3.28
C ALA A 472 11.65 -18.12 3.10
N ILE A 473 12.47 -17.54 2.21
CA ILE A 473 12.39 -16.12 1.82
C ILE A 473 10.98 -15.75 1.33
N ARG A 474 10.30 -16.63 0.60
CA ARG A 474 8.90 -16.39 0.18
C ARG A 474 7.93 -16.35 1.35
N VAL A 475 8.11 -17.20 2.36
CA VAL A 475 7.34 -17.15 3.60
C VAL A 475 7.61 -15.84 4.33
N ILE A 476 8.88 -15.47 4.49
CA ILE A 476 9.23 -14.22 5.19
C ILE A 476 8.66 -13.02 4.44
N ARG A 477 8.91 -12.88 3.13
CA ARG A 477 8.36 -11.75 2.35
C ARG A 477 6.84 -11.68 2.39
N ALA A 478 6.15 -12.81 2.53
CA ALA A 478 4.68 -12.82 2.61
C ALA A 478 4.15 -12.35 3.97
N ASN A 479 4.88 -12.63 5.05
CA ASN A 479 4.46 -12.31 6.42
C ASN A 479 5.10 -11.01 6.95
N TYR A 480 6.33 -10.71 6.52
CA TYR A 480 7.20 -9.60 6.90
C TYR A 480 7.80 -8.88 5.68
N PRO A 481 6.99 -8.10 4.94
CA PRO A 481 7.45 -7.41 3.75
C PRO A 481 8.53 -6.33 3.99
N SER A 482 8.61 -5.76 5.21
CA SER A 482 9.65 -4.82 5.65
C SER A 482 11.04 -5.42 5.81
N THR A 483 11.11 -6.74 5.98
CA THR A 483 12.36 -7.39 6.33
C THR A 483 13.36 -7.26 5.19
N GLN A 484 14.53 -6.67 5.47
CA GLN A 484 15.60 -6.54 4.48
C GLN A 484 16.23 -7.92 4.26
N HIS A 485 16.32 -8.36 3.01
CA HIS A 485 16.75 -9.72 2.66
C HIS A 485 18.13 -9.74 2.02
N PHE A 486 19.00 -10.60 2.54
CA PHE A 486 20.30 -10.91 1.96
C PHE A 486 20.42 -12.42 1.75
N SER A 487 20.82 -12.83 0.55
CA SER A 487 20.76 -14.24 0.14
C SER A 487 21.92 -15.09 0.65
N ASP A 488 23.07 -14.51 0.97
CA ASP A 488 24.24 -15.26 1.40
C ASP A 488 24.99 -14.52 2.50
N ILE A 489 25.15 -15.17 3.65
CA ILE A 489 25.85 -14.66 4.82
C ILE A 489 27.33 -14.34 4.54
N ARG A 490 27.92 -14.96 3.52
CA ARG A 490 29.31 -14.67 3.08
C ARG A 490 29.41 -13.32 2.37
N SER A 491 28.35 -12.92 1.66
CA SER A 491 28.26 -11.64 0.95
C SER A 491 27.84 -10.47 1.84
N PHE A 492 27.28 -10.77 3.01
CA PHE A 492 26.88 -9.77 3.99
C PHE A 492 28.09 -9.37 4.86
N GLY A 493 28.49 -8.10 4.80
CA GLY A 493 29.69 -7.60 5.46
C GLY A 493 29.62 -6.12 5.85
N GLU A 494 30.78 -5.49 6.00
CA GLU A 494 30.96 -4.16 6.60
C GLU A 494 30.11 -3.08 5.94
N ALA A 495 30.08 -3.02 4.61
CA ALA A 495 29.30 -2.02 3.88
C ALA A 495 27.80 -2.09 4.20
N GLN A 496 27.24 -3.30 4.31
CA GLN A 496 25.83 -3.50 4.64
C GLN A 496 25.55 -3.15 6.10
N VAL A 497 26.41 -3.59 7.03
CA VAL A 497 26.24 -3.27 8.47
C VAL A 497 26.34 -1.77 8.72
N ARG A 498 27.29 -1.08 8.07
CA ARG A 498 27.41 0.38 8.13
C ARG A 498 26.18 1.09 7.59
N GLN A 499 25.64 0.62 6.46
CA GLN A 499 24.40 1.16 5.91
C GLN A 499 23.22 0.99 6.88
N LEU A 500 23.14 -0.16 7.57
CA LEU A 500 22.13 -0.39 8.59
C LEU A 500 22.31 0.56 9.78
N ALA A 501 23.54 0.77 10.24
CA ALA A 501 23.83 1.71 11.33
C ALA A 501 23.37 3.13 11.00
N LEU A 502 23.62 3.59 9.77
CA LEU A 502 23.15 4.88 9.25
C LEU A 502 21.61 4.94 9.10
N SER A 503 20.98 3.82 8.77
CA SER A 503 19.53 3.73 8.61
C SER A 503 18.80 3.65 9.96
N PHE A 504 19.46 3.15 11.00
CA PHE A 504 18.88 2.88 12.32
C PHE A 504 19.70 3.52 13.47
N PRO A 505 19.93 4.85 13.46
CA PRO A 505 20.81 5.52 14.43
C PRO A 505 20.24 5.60 15.86
N ARG A 506 18.99 5.17 16.07
CA ARG A 506 18.29 5.23 17.37
C ARG A 506 18.11 3.87 18.04
N VAL A 507 18.61 2.80 17.42
CA VAL A 507 18.53 1.45 17.97
C VAL A 507 19.35 1.37 19.25
N GLN A 508 18.75 0.79 20.29
CA GLN A 508 19.38 0.53 21.58
C GLN A 508 19.87 -0.91 21.71
N LEU A 509 19.23 -1.84 20.99
CA LEU A 509 19.53 -3.27 21.00
C LEU A 509 19.57 -3.83 19.56
N VAL A 510 20.72 -4.34 19.15
CA VAL A 510 20.83 -5.24 18.00
C VAL A 510 20.72 -6.68 18.52
N LEU A 511 19.72 -7.41 18.04
CA LEU A 511 19.44 -8.79 18.43
C LEU A 511 19.68 -9.73 17.25
N ILE A 512 20.75 -10.50 17.32
CA ILE A 512 21.14 -11.46 16.28
C ILE A 512 20.61 -12.84 16.66
N GLY A 513 19.76 -13.44 15.83
CA GLY A 513 19.35 -14.84 15.94
C GLY A 513 20.07 -15.69 14.90
N ALA A 514 20.61 -16.85 15.28
CA ALA A 514 21.30 -17.73 14.33
C ALA A 514 21.03 -19.22 14.53
N GLY A 515 20.57 -19.90 13.47
CA GLY A 515 20.44 -21.37 13.43
C GLY A 515 21.37 -21.98 12.38
N PRO A 516 22.69 -22.03 12.60
CA PRO A 516 23.63 -22.50 11.59
C PRO A 516 23.39 -23.98 11.22
N PRO A 517 23.68 -24.40 9.97
CA PRO A 517 23.45 -25.76 9.53
C PRO A 517 24.23 -26.78 10.37
N CYS A 518 23.53 -27.75 10.97
CA CYS A 518 24.10 -28.70 11.93
C CYS A 518 24.32 -30.12 11.36
N GLN A 519 24.13 -30.33 10.06
CA GLN A 519 24.14 -31.66 9.45
C GLN A 519 25.53 -32.33 9.51
N GLY A 520 26.61 -31.54 9.48
CA GLY A 520 27.98 -32.05 9.60
C GLY A 520 28.40 -32.37 11.04
N VAL A 521 27.61 -31.98 12.05
CA VAL A 521 27.93 -32.14 13.49
C VAL A 521 26.93 -33.01 14.28
N SER A 522 25.76 -33.31 13.72
CA SER A 522 24.74 -34.12 14.40
C SER A 522 25.18 -35.57 14.56
N ALA A 523 25.08 -36.13 15.78
CA ALA A 523 25.33 -37.55 16.03
C ALA A 523 24.35 -38.50 15.31
N LEU A 524 23.19 -37.99 14.85
CA LEU A 524 22.20 -38.73 14.07
C LEU A 524 22.60 -38.89 12.60
N ASN A 525 23.64 -38.19 12.13
CA ASN A 525 24.20 -38.37 10.80
C ASN A 525 25.39 -39.32 10.85
N ALA A 526 25.24 -40.51 10.24
CA ALA A 526 26.30 -41.51 10.14
C ALA A 526 27.48 -41.06 9.25
N GLY A 527 27.28 -40.08 8.36
CA GLY A 527 28.30 -39.51 7.47
C GLY A 527 28.82 -38.13 7.91
N ARG A 528 28.82 -37.82 9.20
CA ARG A 528 29.28 -36.52 9.74
C ARG A 528 30.79 -36.30 9.49
N LEU A 529 31.15 -35.12 9.00
CA LEU A 529 32.55 -34.71 8.77
C LEU A 529 33.09 -33.81 9.90
N GLY A 530 32.25 -33.38 10.85
CA GLY A 530 32.62 -32.46 11.93
C GLY A 530 32.44 -30.98 11.55
N ALA A 531 32.54 -30.09 12.56
CA ALA A 531 32.22 -28.66 12.41
C ALA A 531 33.16 -27.90 11.46
N VAL A 532 34.41 -28.38 11.33
CA VAL A 532 35.48 -27.71 10.58
C VAL A 532 35.55 -28.20 9.14
N GLU A 533 35.42 -29.51 8.91
CA GLU A 533 35.56 -30.11 7.59
C GLU A 533 34.26 -30.07 6.76
N ASP A 534 33.10 -29.95 7.42
CA ASP A 534 31.82 -29.79 6.73
C ASP A 534 31.63 -28.34 6.22
N PRO A 535 31.48 -28.12 4.89
CA PRO A 535 31.36 -26.78 4.31
C PRO A 535 30.14 -25.97 4.77
N ARG A 536 29.14 -26.63 5.37
CA ARG A 536 27.91 -25.98 5.87
C ARG A 536 28.03 -25.64 7.35
N SER A 537 28.64 -26.54 8.14
CA SER A 537 28.84 -26.40 9.58
C SER A 537 29.93 -25.37 9.92
N SER A 538 30.93 -25.20 9.05
CA SER A 538 31.98 -24.17 9.18
C SER A 538 31.45 -22.73 9.13
N LEU A 539 30.24 -22.52 8.60
CA LEU A 539 29.59 -21.21 8.54
C LEU A 539 29.16 -20.67 9.92
N GLN A 540 29.18 -21.49 10.97
CA GLN A 540 28.94 -21.03 12.35
C GLN A 540 29.91 -19.91 12.76
N SER A 541 31.18 -20.03 12.35
CA SER A 541 32.21 -19.01 12.60
C SER A 541 31.86 -17.62 12.04
N ARG A 542 31.03 -17.57 10.98
CA ARG A 542 30.58 -16.33 10.36
C ARG A 542 29.63 -15.53 11.26
N VAL A 543 28.83 -16.21 12.09
CA VAL A 543 27.91 -15.57 13.05
C VAL A 543 28.71 -14.81 14.11
N ALA A 544 29.75 -15.44 14.66
CA ALA A 544 30.65 -14.82 15.62
C ALA A 544 31.38 -13.60 15.02
N TRP A 545 31.83 -13.71 13.77
CA TRP A 545 32.43 -12.58 13.05
C TRP A 545 31.43 -11.43 12.85
N LEU A 546 30.19 -11.72 12.42
CA LEU A 546 29.15 -10.71 12.23
C LEU A 546 28.80 -10.00 13.54
N ARG A 547 28.70 -10.74 14.66
CA ARG A 547 28.49 -10.14 15.99
C ARG A 547 29.54 -9.05 16.27
N ASN A 548 30.82 -9.36 16.07
CA ASN A 548 31.89 -8.40 16.32
C ASN A 548 31.80 -7.19 15.39
N LEU A 549 31.43 -7.39 14.13
CA LEU A 549 31.20 -6.30 13.19
C LEU A 549 30.03 -5.40 13.59
N PHE A 550 28.91 -5.97 14.05
CA PHE A 550 27.79 -5.18 14.58
C PHE A 550 28.19 -4.39 15.83
N ILE A 551 29.03 -4.95 16.71
CA ILE A 551 29.57 -4.23 17.88
C ILE A 551 30.41 -3.02 17.43
N GLN A 552 31.19 -3.18 16.36
CA GLN A 552 32.03 -2.10 15.82
C GLN A 552 31.21 -0.98 15.16
N GLU A 553 30.21 -1.32 14.35
CA GLU A 553 29.42 -0.35 13.57
C GLU A 553 28.24 0.26 14.35
N PHE A 554 27.79 -0.38 15.44
CA PHE A 554 26.76 0.15 16.35
C PHE A 554 27.33 0.40 17.76
N PRO A 555 28.32 1.30 17.93
CA PRO A 555 28.96 1.53 19.22
C PRO A 555 28.02 2.11 20.29
N TRP A 556 26.87 2.66 19.89
CA TRP A 556 25.84 3.20 20.80
C TRP A 556 24.78 2.16 21.19
N ALA A 557 24.71 1.01 20.53
CA ALA A 557 23.69 -0.01 20.77
C ALA A 557 24.30 -1.25 21.43
N LYS A 558 23.53 -1.90 22.31
CA LYS A 558 23.88 -3.21 22.83
C LYS A 558 23.72 -4.26 21.75
N VAL A 559 24.66 -5.19 21.60
CA VAL A 559 24.57 -6.29 20.64
C VAL A 559 24.46 -7.62 21.39
N GLN A 560 23.37 -8.34 21.16
CA GLN A 560 23.09 -9.65 21.77
C GLN A 560 22.91 -10.71 20.70
N VAL A 561 23.30 -11.95 21.03
CA VAL A 561 23.18 -13.10 20.11
C VAL A 561 22.41 -14.23 20.79
N LEU A 562 21.46 -14.79 20.06
CA LEU A 562 20.77 -16.02 20.38
C LEU A 562 21.09 -17.05 19.30
N GLU A 563 21.75 -18.14 19.66
CA GLU A 563 22.15 -19.19 18.71
C GLU A 563 21.53 -20.53 19.12
N GLU A 564 21.06 -21.30 18.14
CA GLU A 564 20.48 -22.62 18.33
C GLU A 564 21.34 -23.69 17.67
N SER A 565 21.39 -24.87 18.32
CA SER A 565 22.00 -26.06 17.76
C SER A 565 21.35 -27.33 18.33
N VAL A 566 21.60 -28.46 17.68
CA VAL A 566 21.00 -29.75 18.03
C VAL A 566 21.63 -30.36 19.28
N ALA A 567 20.78 -30.83 20.20
CA ALA A 567 21.20 -31.48 21.45
C ALA A 567 22.08 -32.74 21.25
N SER A 568 22.07 -33.32 20.05
CA SER A 568 22.89 -34.49 19.67
C SER A 568 24.40 -34.18 19.47
N MET A 569 24.89 -33.03 19.91
CA MET A 569 26.32 -32.68 19.85
C MET A 569 27.11 -33.38 20.96
N ALA A 570 28.39 -33.68 20.72
CA ALA A 570 29.24 -34.51 21.59
C ALA A 570 29.68 -33.85 22.92
N ALA A 571 29.19 -32.66 23.25
CA ALA A 571 29.55 -31.96 24.50
C ALA A 571 28.54 -32.23 25.62
N ALA A 572 29.01 -32.29 26.86
CA ALA A 572 28.19 -32.47 28.04
C ALA A 572 27.43 -31.17 28.35
N PHE A 573 26.13 -31.14 28.07
CA PHE A 573 25.23 -30.05 28.44
C PHE A 573 24.28 -30.50 29.54
N THR A 574 23.94 -29.58 30.45
CA THR A 574 22.83 -29.80 31.40
C THR A 574 21.52 -29.60 30.63
N PRO A 575 20.68 -30.63 30.47
CA PRO A 575 19.39 -30.46 29.81
C PRO A 575 18.48 -29.59 30.68
N ILE A 576 17.88 -28.56 30.08
CA ILE A 576 16.80 -27.78 30.70
C ILE A 576 15.51 -28.18 29.98
N GLU A 577 14.59 -28.78 30.71
CA GLU A 577 13.26 -29.08 30.20
C GLU A 577 12.33 -27.89 30.45
N LEU A 578 11.82 -27.30 29.36
CA LEU A 578 10.84 -26.23 29.42
C LEU A 578 9.44 -26.80 29.27
N CYS A 579 8.77 -27.05 30.40
CA CYS A 579 7.37 -27.46 30.44
C CYS A 579 6.47 -26.24 30.33
N ILE A 580 6.02 -25.94 29.12
CA ILE A 580 4.99 -24.92 28.90
C ILE A 580 3.63 -25.63 28.94
N PRO A 581 2.69 -25.26 29.85
CA PRO A 581 1.34 -25.78 29.81
C PRO A 581 0.64 -25.22 28.58
N PHE A 582 0.79 -25.89 27.44
CA PHE A 582 -0.05 -25.64 26.28
C PHE A 582 -1.47 -26.08 26.64
N GLY A 583 -2.45 -25.30 26.18
CA GLY A 583 -3.86 -25.55 26.50
C GLY A 583 -4.37 -26.90 26.02
N ASP A 584 -5.68 -27.09 26.09
CA ASP A 584 -6.34 -28.34 25.70
C ASP A 584 -5.93 -28.75 24.26
N GLN A 585 -5.81 -30.05 23.96
CA GLN A 585 -5.48 -30.52 22.60
C GLN A 585 -6.41 -29.98 21.52
N ARG A 586 -7.63 -29.59 21.89
CA ARG A 586 -8.60 -28.90 21.03
C ARG A 586 -8.16 -27.48 20.61
N ASP A 587 -7.07 -26.96 21.17
CA ASP A 587 -6.50 -25.64 20.88
C ASP A 587 -5.59 -25.68 19.66
N PHE A 588 -4.99 -26.83 19.34
CA PHE A 588 -4.03 -26.97 18.23
C PHE A 588 -4.33 -28.13 17.26
N LEU A 589 -5.22 -29.07 17.62
CA LEU A 589 -5.68 -30.14 16.72
C LEU A 589 -6.97 -29.76 15.98
N SER A 590 -7.14 -30.33 14.79
CA SER A 590 -8.39 -30.20 14.02
C SER A 590 -9.58 -30.79 14.78
N PRO A 591 -10.80 -30.23 14.64
CA PRO A 591 -11.99 -30.75 15.31
C PRO A 591 -12.21 -32.25 15.07
N GLY A 592 -12.47 -33.00 16.15
CA GLY A 592 -12.71 -34.44 16.09
C GLY A 592 -11.46 -35.32 16.13
N TRP A 593 -10.27 -34.73 16.30
CA TRP A 593 -9.00 -35.44 16.50
C TRP A 593 -8.51 -35.30 17.95
N GLN A 594 -7.91 -36.38 18.46
CA GLN A 594 -7.31 -36.43 19.79
C GLN A 594 -5.97 -37.17 19.72
N LYS A 595 -5.02 -36.81 20.57
CA LYS A 595 -3.77 -37.56 20.68
C LYS A 595 -4.03 -38.91 21.32
N VAL A 596 -3.36 -39.96 20.81
CA VAL A 596 -3.53 -41.31 21.33
C VAL A 596 -3.01 -41.41 22.77
N GLU A 597 -1.79 -40.93 23.03
CA GLU A 597 -1.22 -40.82 24.38
C GLU A 597 -1.14 -39.34 24.77
N VAL A 598 -2.11 -38.88 25.55
CA VAL A 598 -2.29 -37.45 25.90
C VAL A 598 -1.08 -36.86 26.62
N ASN A 599 -0.48 -37.63 27.54
CA ASN A 599 0.61 -37.17 28.41
C ASN A 599 2.00 -37.28 27.77
N ARG A 600 2.13 -37.98 26.64
CA ARG A 600 3.40 -38.11 25.94
C ARG A 600 3.58 -36.88 25.03
N PRO A 601 4.75 -36.22 24.97
CA PRO A 601 4.99 -35.15 24.01
C PRO A 601 5.03 -35.67 22.56
N PHE A 602 4.85 -34.79 21.59
CA PHE A 602 5.14 -35.16 20.19
C PHE A 602 6.66 -35.21 20.01
N PRO A 603 7.18 -36.09 19.13
CA PRO A 603 8.59 -36.03 18.76
C PRO A 603 8.90 -34.70 18.07
N THR A 604 10.18 -34.31 18.09
CA THR A 604 10.67 -33.14 17.34
C THR A 604 10.23 -33.24 15.88
N PHE A 605 9.65 -32.16 15.36
CA PHE A 605 9.27 -32.12 13.95
C PHE A 605 10.52 -32.06 13.10
N ALA A 606 10.78 -33.14 12.37
CA ALA A 606 11.88 -33.22 11.41
C ALA A 606 11.46 -32.72 10.03
N THR A 607 12.44 -32.49 9.17
CA THR A 607 12.22 -32.14 7.76
C THR A 607 11.51 -33.28 7.02
N SER A 608 10.62 -32.92 6.09
CA SER A 608 9.89 -33.89 5.26
C SER A 608 10.73 -34.28 4.06
N ILE A 609 11.27 -35.50 4.07
CA ILE A 609 12.11 -36.03 2.99
C ILE A 609 11.53 -37.37 2.55
N PRO A 610 10.53 -37.40 1.65
CA PRO A 610 9.98 -38.65 1.13
C PRO A 610 11.05 -39.41 0.34
N LYS A 611 11.22 -40.71 0.62
CA LYS A 611 12.21 -41.60 0.01
C LYS A 611 11.54 -42.86 -0.55
N GLU A 612 12.25 -43.57 -1.41
CA GLU A 612 11.83 -44.89 -1.90
C GLU A 612 12.31 -46.03 -1.00
N ASN A 613 13.37 -45.80 -0.23
CA ASN A 613 14.02 -46.77 0.64
C ASN A 613 14.30 -46.17 2.04
N PRO A 614 14.38 -46.99 3.10
CA PRO A 614 14.52 -46.53 4.50
C PRO A 614 15.85 -45.81 4.82
N GLY A 615 16.85 -45.90 3.95
CA GLY A 615 18.20 -45.37 4.17
C GLY A 615 19.05 -46.24 5.11
N LEU A 616 20.31 -45.86 5.28
CA LEU A 616 21.26 -46.57 6.16
C LEU A 616 20.98 -46.21 7.64
N GLN A 617 20.78 -47.23 8.48
CA GLN A 617 20.62 -47.12 9.94
C GLN A 617 19.66 -46.00 10.41
N PRO A 618 18.36 -46.07 10.07
CA PRO A 618 17.39 -45.05 10.44
C PRO A 618 17.26 -44.89 11.96
N ALA A 619 17.43 -43.65 12.44
CA ALA A 619 17.44 -43.33 13.87
C ALA A 619 16.13 -43.74 14.56
N GLY A 620 16.23 -44.52 15.64
CA GLY A 620 15.09 -44.97 16.45
C GLY A 620 14.26 -46.10 15.83
N LEU A 621 14.77 -46.83 14.83
CA LEU A 621 14.08 -48.00 14.29
C LEU A 621 13.84 -49.09 15.35
N GLN A 622 14.79 -49.26 16.28
CA GLN A 622 14.71 -50.26 17.35
C GLN A 622 13.56 -50.03 18.34
N SER A 623 13.03 -48.80 18.41
CA SER A 623 11.89 -48.45 19.28
C SER A 623 10.53 -48.51 18.57
N CYS A 624 10.47 -49.05 17.35
CA CYS A 624 9.27 -49.12 16.53
C CYS A 624 8.66 -50.53 16.53
N ASP A 625 7.33 -50.61 16.66
CA ASP A 625 6.58 -51.85 16.46
C ASP A 625 6.36 -52.14 14.97
N THR A 626 5.93 -53.36 14.65
CA THR A 626 5.68 -53.81 13.27
C THR A 626 4.64 -52.95 12.55
N ASP A 627 3.65 -52.44 13.26
CA ASP A 627 2.61 -51.57 12.71
C ASP A 627 3.14 -50.15 12.42
N ALA A 628 4.04 -49.62 13.25
CA ALA A 628 4.71 -48.35 13.02
C ALA A 628 5.61 -48.42 11.80
N ILE A 629 6.32 -49.54 11.60
CA ILE A 629 7.14 -49.79 10.41
C ILE A 629 6.26 -49.80 9.15
N LYS A 630 5.14 -50.51 9.16
CA LYS A 630 4.19 -50.52 8.02
C LYS A 630 3.67 -49.11 7.69
N ARG A 631 3.30 -48.33 8.72
CA ARG A 631 2.87 -46.92 8.54
C ARG A 631 3.98 -46.07 7.96
N TRP A 632 5.21 -46.27 8.41
CA TRP A 632 6.40 -45.55 7.95
C TRP A 632 6.73 -45.86 6.48
N GLU A 633 6.59 -47.12 6.06
CA GLU A 633 6.70 -47.54 4.67
C GLU A 633 5.62 -46.88 3.80
N MET A 634 4.37 -46.87 4.26
CA MET A 634 3.25 -46.19 3.57
C MET A 634 3.46 -44.68 3.46
N ASP A 635 4.11 -44.06 4.44
CA ASP A 635 4.52 -42.64 4.42
C ASP A 635 5.81 -42.40 3.62
N ARG A 636 6.28 -43.37 2.83
CA ARG A 636 7.49 -43.27 2.00
C ARG A 636 8.73 -42.88 2.80
N PHE A 637 8.87 -43.44 4.00
CA PHE A 637 10.03 -43.21 4.87
C PHE A 637 10.31 -41.71 5.16
N ARG A 638 9.26 -40.86 5.11
CA ARG A 638 9.36 -39.39 5.06
C ARG A 638 10.01 -38.76 6.26
N PHE A 639 9.72 -39.28 7.44
CA PHE A 639 10.24 -38.83 8.74
C PHE A 639 10.99 -39.97 9.44
N PRO A 640 11.72 -39.75 10.55
CA PRO A 640 12.29 -40.85 11.31
C PRO A 640 11.23 -41.88 11.77
N PRO A 641 11.55 -43.18 11.81
CA PRO A 641 10.57 -44.26 11.99
C PRO A 641 9.74 -44.13 13.27
N TYR A 642 10.36 -43.70 14.38
CA TYR A 642 9.69 -43.54 15.68
C TYR A 642 8.53 -42.53 15.67
N THR A 643 8.47 -41.63 14.68
CA THR A 643 7.35 -40.68 14.52
C THR A 643 6.03 -41.37 14.16
N ASN A 644 6.09 -42.61 13.64
CA ASN A 644 4.93 -43.43 13.29
C ASN A 644 4.49 -44.40 14.39
N ASN A 645 5.14 -44.36 15.56
CA ASN A 645 4.69 -45.08 16.75
C ASN A 645 3.31 -44.57 17.17
N ARG A 646 2.41 -45.50 17.54
CA ARG A 646 1.02 -45.18 17.91
C ARG A 646 0.93 -44.07 18.97
N ALA A 647 1.86 -44.08 19.93
CA ALA A 647 2.00 -43.08 20.98
C ALA A 647 2.15 -41.62 20.49
N HIS A 648 2.72 -41.43 19.30
CA HIS A 648 2.99 -40.12 18.71
C HIS A 648 1.93 -39.68 17.68
N LEU A 649 0.87 -40.48 17.49
CA LEU A 649 -0.18 -40.20 16.51
C LEU A 649 -1.42 -39.57 17.15
N ILE A 650 -2.30 -39.07 16.29
CA ILE A 650 -3.65 -38.61 16.63
C ILE A 650 -4.68 -39.54 15.99
N ILE A 651 -5.80 -39.71 16.66
CA ILE A 651 -6.91 -40.59 16.30
C ILE A 651 -8.21 -39.80 16.20
N ASN A 652 -9.08 -40.17 15.26
CA ASN A 652 -10.43 -39.65 15.16
C ASN A 652 -11.48 -40.67 15.66
N LYS A 653 -12.76 -40.26 15.71
CA LYS A 653 -13.87 -41.15 16.12
C LYS A 653 -14.03 -42.40 15.23
N ALA A 654 -13.51 -42.38 14.00
CA ALA A 654 -13.54 -43.51 13.08
C ALA A 654 -12.32 -44.45 13.24
N GLY A 655 -11.45 -44.21 14.21
CA GLY A 655 -10.25 -45.02 14.45
C GLY A 655 -9.08 -44.74 13.50
N VAL A 656 -9.18 -43.72 12.64
CA VAL A 656 -8.12 -43.37 11.69
C VAL A 656 -6.96 -42.72 12.43
N LEU A 657 -5.76 -43.25 12.24
CA LEU A 657 -4.51 -42.72 12.79
C LEU A 657 -3.78 -41.86 11.76
N ARG A 658 -3.27 -40.70 12.19
CA ARG A 658 -2.35 -39.87 11.39
C ARG A 658 -1.39 -39.07 12.26
N GLN A 659 -0.40 -38.47 11.62
CA GLN A 659 0.43 -37.43 12.23
C GLN A 659 -0.28 -36.07 12.20
N PRO A 660 0.13 -35.10 13.06
CA PRO A 660 -0.30 -33.72 12.92
C PRO A 660 0.02 -33.17 11.53
N ASN A 661 -0.96 -32.51 10.92
CA ASN A 661 -0.83 -31.89 9.60
C ASN A 661 -0.03 -30.58 9.68
N VAL A 662 0.27 -29.98 8.53
CA VAL A 662 1.11 -28.77 8.44
C VAL A 662 0.60 -27.63 9.32
N GLU A 663 -0.70 -27.35 9.29
CA GLU A 663 -1.27 -26.24 10.04
C GLU A 663 -1.22 -26.50 11.54
N GLU A 664 -1.53 -27.73 11.97
CA GLU A 664 -1.39 -28.17 13.36
C GLU A 664 0.05 -28.00 13.86
N ARG A 665 1.05 -28.32 13.02
CA ARG A 665 2.47 -28.11 13.34
C ARG A 665 2.88 -26.64 13.42
N GLU A 666 2.35 -25.77 12.54
CA GLU A 666 2.57 -24.31 12.63
C GLU A 666 2.18 -23.79 14.01
N ILE A 667 1.00 -24.17 14.48
CA ILE A 667 0.44 -23.72 15.76
C ILE A 667 1.23 -24.27 16.93
N MET A 668 1.57 -25.57 16.90
CA MET A 668 2.39 -26.20 17.94
C MET A 668 3.76 -25.54 18.07
N LEU A 669 4.34 -25.04 16.98
CA LEU A 669 5.60 -24.28 16.96
C LEU A 669 5.41 -22.78 17.24
N GLY A 670 4.18 -22.33 17.49
CA GLY A 670 3.82 -20.93 17.82
C GLY A 670 3.74 -19.98 16.64
N PHE A 671 3.72 -20.49 15.41
CA PHE A 671 3.43 -19.71 14.21
C PHE A 671 1.92 -19.53 14.00
N PRO A 672 1.50 -18.44 13.32
CA PRO A 672 0.13 -18.31 12.84
C PRO A 672 -0.30 -19.50 11.96
N ARG A 673 -1.58 -19.85 12.03
CA ARG A 673 -2.15 -20.85 11.12
C ARG A 673 -2.02 -20.36 9.68
N GLY A 674 -1.46 -21.19 8.80
CA GLY A 674 -1.22 -20.87 7.41
C GLY A 674 0.04 -20.02 7.16
N TYR A 675 0.88 -19.78 8.17
CA TYR A 675 2.07 -18.96 8.07
C TYR A 675 2.99 -19.35 6.90
N THR A 676 3.16 -20.66 6.65
CA THR A 676 4.03 -21.18 5.58
C THR A 676 3.34 -21.35 4.23
N GLN A 677 2.05 -20.98 4.08
CA GLN A 677 1.30 -21.18 2.83
C GLN A 677 1.98 -20.53 1.62
N ALA A 678 2.73 -19.45 1.85
CA ALA A 678 3.36 -18.68 0.79
C ALA A 678 4.62 -19.31 0.16
N CYS A 679 5.12 -20.43 0.70
CA CYS A 679 6.44 -21.01 0.39
C CYS A 679 6.70 -21.29 -1.10
N LEU A 680 5.67 -21.59 -1.90
CA LEU A 680 5.80 -21.81 -3.35
C LEU A 680 4.97 -20.82 -4.18
N PRO A 681 5.22 -20.61 -5.48
CA PRO A 681 4.35 -19.83 -6.34
C PRO A 681 2.93 -20.41 -6.44
N LYS A 682 1.90 -19.55 -6.55
CA LYS A 682 0.48 -19.95 -6.59
C LYS A 682 0.16 -21.07 -7.61
N GLY A 683 0.73 -20.99 -8.81
CA GLY A 683 0.55 -22.02 -9.85
C GLY A 683 1.14 -23.39 -9.47
N VAL A 684 2.24 -23.41 -8.72
CA VAL A 684 2.87 -24.65 -8.24
C VAL A 684 2.07 -25.27 -7.12
N ARG A 685 1.50 -24.47 -6.20
CA ARG A 685 0.67 -24.98 -5.09
C ARG A 685 -0.52 -25.80 -5.60
N SER A 686 -1.16 -25.31 -6.67
CA SER A 686 -2.34 -25.96 -7.25
C SER A 686 -1.99 -27.18 -8.10
N SER A 687 -0.90 -27.12 -8.86
CA SER A 687 -0.48 -28.22 -9.74
C SER A 687 0.28 -29.34 -9.02
N ARG A 688 0.97 -29.02 -7.92
CA ARG A 688 1.80 -29.96 -7.13
C ARG A 688 1.50 -29.83 -5.63
N PRO A 689 0.29 -30.22 -5.17
CA PRO A 689 -0.13 -30.03 -3.79
C PRO A 689 0.72 -30.81 -2.78
N ARG A 690 1.19 -32.03 -3.13
CA ARG A 690 2.08 -32.82 -2.27
C ARG A 690 3.45 -32.16 -2.06
N LEU A 691 4.06 -31.64 -3.13
CA LEU A 691 5.31 -30.89 -3.04
C LEU A 691 5.12 -29.67 -2.14
N TRP A 692 4.00 -28.95 -2.30
CA TRP A 692 3.68 -27.79 -1.47
C TRP A 692 3.55 -28.15 0.00
N GLU A 693 2.87 -29.25 0.33
CA GLU A 693 2.74 -29.75 1.70
C GLU A 693 4.11 -30.13 2.29
N ASP A 694 4.92 -30.86 1.53
CA ASP A 694 6.25 -31.33 1.94
C ASP A 694 7.23 -30.17 2.16
N THR A 695 7.20 -29.17 1.28
CA THR A 695 8.00 -27.94 1.45
C THR A 695 7.64 -27.24 2.75
N ARG A 696 6.34 -27.10 3.07
CA ARG A 696 5.91 -26.46 4.32
C ARG A 696 6.36 -27.25 5.55
N LEU A 697 6.21 -28.58 5.53
CA LEU A 697 6.69 -29.45 6.61
C LEU A 697 8.20 -29.36 6.81
N SER A 698 8.97 -29.28 5.73
CA SER A 698 10.42 -29.11 5.78
C SER A 698 10.85 -27.76 6.34
N LEU A 699 10.16 -26.68 5.98
CA LEU A 699 10.43 -25.36 6.56
C LEU A 699 10.16 -25.34 8.07
N LEU A 700 9.06 -25.96 8.52
CA LEU A 700 8.74 -26.08 9.95
C LEU A 700 9.74 -26.96 10.70
N GLY A 701 10.19 -28.06 10.10
CA GLY A 701 11.18 -28.95 10.70
C GLY A 701 12.58 -28.35 10.85
N ASN A 702 12.88 -27.27 10.10
CA ASN A 702 14.10 -26.49 10.22
C ASN A 702 13.92 -25.19 11.03
N SER A 703 12.72 -24.94 11.58
CA SER A 703 12.42 -23.69 12.28
C SER A 703 12.59 -23.81 13.78
N TRP A 704 12.84 -22.69 14.46
CA TRP A 704 12.76 -22.63 15.90
C TRP A 704 11.34 -22.73 16.41
N SER A 705 11.18 -23.27 17.61
CA SER A 705 9.96 -23.16 18.40
C SER A 705 9.82 -21.73 18.91
N VAL A 706 8.85 -20.97 18.38
CA VAL A 706 8.59 -19.59 18.77
C VAL A 706 8.33 -19.47 20.29
N PRO A 707 7.59 -20.37 20.97
CA PRO A 707 7.43 -20.33 22.42
C PRO A 707 8.74 -20.39 23.20
N VAL A 708 9.69 -21.23 22.76
CA VAL A 708 11.01 -21.37 23.38
C VAL A 708 11.82 -20.09 23.18
N VAL A 709 11.85 -19.58 21.95
CA VAL A 709 12.53 -18.31 21.62
C VAL A 709 11.94 -17.17 22.45
N SER A 710 10.60 -17.05 22.50
CA SER A 710 9.95 -16.01 23.29
C SER A 710 10.28 -16.13 24.78
N TRP A 711 10.32 -17.33 25.34
CA TRP A 711 10.71 -17.51 26.74
C TRP A 711 12.13 -16.97 27.03
N LEU A 712 13.09 -17.27 26.15
CA LEU A 712 14.46 -16.77 26.25
C LEU A 712 14.51 -15.24 26.10
N LEU A 713 13.80 -14.70 25.12
CA LEU A 713 13.75 -13.25 24.86
C LEU A 713 13.06 -12.47 25.97
N LYS A 714 12.04 -13.03 26.63
CA LYS A 714 11.31 -12.35 27.71
C LYS A 714 12.27 -11.74 28.73
N ASN A 715 13.20 -12.55 29.24
CA ASN A 715 14.11 -12.12 30.30
C ASN A 715 15.04 -11.00 29.80
N LEU A 716 15.52 -11.10 28.57
CA LEU A 716 16.35 -10.07 27.95
C LEU A 716 15.57 -8.76 27.77
N LEU A 717 14.41 -8.81 27.11
CA LEU A 717 13.64 -7.62 26.76
C LEU A 717 13.13 -6.87 28.01
N VAL A 718 12.76 -7.60 29.08
CA VAL A 718 12.39 -7.00 30.37
C VAL A 718 13.61 -6.37 31.04
N ALA A 719 14.76 -7.05 31.05
CA ALA A 719 15.99 -6.52 31.65
C ALA A 719 16.48 -5.24 30.96
N GLU A 720 16.37 -5.17 29.63
CA GLU A 720 16.69 -3.96 28.84
C GLU A 720 15.59 -2.89 28.91
N ARG A 721 14.50 -3.11 29.66
CA ARG A 721 13.33 -2.20 29.78
C ARG A 721 12.68 -1.87 28.44
N LEU A 722 12.78 -2.78 27.48
CA LEU A 722 12.20 -2.64 26.13
C LEU A 722 10.75 -3.09 26.07
N ILE A 723 10.32 -3.91 27.03
CA ILE A 723 8.94 -4.33 27.22
C ILE A 723 8.58 -4.26 28.71
N ALA A 724 7.28 -4.10 29.01
CA ALA A 724 6.79 -4.24 30.37
C ALA A 724 6.94 -5.68 30.88
N GLU A 725 7.03 -5.83 32.20
CA GLU A 725 7.07 -7.15 32.82
C GLU A 725 5.82 -7.96 32.43
N ILE A 726 6.05 -9.16 31.91
CA ILE A 726 5.01 -10.08 31.46
C ILE A 726 5.13 -11.41 32.20
N SER A 727 4.05 -11.86 32.81
CA SER A 727 4.02 -13.17 33.46
C SER A 727 4.20 -14.29 32.42
N LEU A 728 4.77 -15.43 32.84
CA LEU A 728 4.88 -16.59 31.96
C LEU A 728 3.49 -17.04 31.46
N GLN A 729 2.49 -17.04 32.35
CA GLN A 729 1.12 -17.39 32.00
C GLN A 729 0.53 -16.47 30.93
N THR A 730 0.77 -15.16 31.04
CA THR A 730 0.35 -14.18 30.03
C THR A 730 1.06 -14.40 28.70
N LEU A 731 2.37 -14.71 28.72
CA LEU A 731 3.10 -15.04 27.50
C LEU A 731 2.54 -16.29 26.83
N VAL A 732 2.28 -17.36 27.59
CA VAL A 732 1.68 -18.61 27.09
C VAL A 732 0.29 -18.38 26.52
N ALA A 733 -0.53 -17.54 27.17
CA ALA A 733 -1.85 -17.16 26.66
C ALA A 733 -1.77 -16.47 25.29
N ARG A 734 -0.70 -15.71 24.99
CA ARG A 734 -0.50 -15.10 23.66
C ARG A 734 -0.22 -16.12 22.55
N PHE A 735 0.22 -17.33 22.91
CA PHE A 735 0.32 -18.46 21.99
C PHE A 735 -0.98 -19.25 21.88
N ASN A 736 -1.89 -19.13 22.85
CA ASN A 736 -3.16 -19.83 22.80
C ASN A 736 -4.07 -19.23 21.70
N PRO A 737 -4.44 -20.01 20.68
CA PRO A 737 -5.27 -19.52 19.58
C PRO A 737 -6.68 -19.11 20.03
N ARG A 738 -7.16 -19.56 21.20
CA ARG A 738 -8.47 -19.21 21.77
C ARG A 738 -8.45 -17.91 22.58
N GLU A 739 -7.33 -17.61 23.23
CA GLU A 739 -7.18 -16.53 24.21
C GLU A 739 -6.54 -15.25 23.65
N LEU A 740 -6.66 -15.01 22.34
CA LEU A 740 -6.27 -13.72 21.77
C LEU A 740 -7.12 -12.60 22.39
N CYS A 741 -6.52 -11.91 23.36
CA CYS A 741 -6.98 -10.71 24.03
C CYS A 741 -5.98 -9.60 23.72
N GLY A 742 -6.43 -8.52 23.08
CA GLY A 742 -5.63 -7.30 22.99
C GLY A 742 -5.98 -6.39 21.83
N SER A 743 -5.88 -6.86 20.58
CA SER A 743 -6.06 -5.99 19.41
C SER A 743 -6.60 -6.69 18.16
N LEU A 744 -7.27 -5.90 17.30
CA LEU A 744 -7.83 -6.35 16.02
C LEU A 744 -6.76 -6.93 15.07
N HIS A 745 -5.52 -6.44 15.12
CA HIS A 745 -4.41 -6.94 14.30
C HIS A 745 -4.10 -8.41 14.61
N GLN A 746 -4.00 -8.75 15.90
CA GLN A 746 -3.75 -10.12 16.34
C GLN A 746 -4.86 -11.08 15.94
N LEU A 747 -6.11 -10.63 15.99
CA LEU A 747 -7.24 -11.44 15.54
C LEU A 747 -7.16 -11.71 14.04
N LEU A 748 -6.89 -10.67 13.24
CA LEU A 748 -6.77 -10.77 11.78
C LEU A 748 -5.60 -11.68 11.35
N ASP A 749 -4.52 -11.71 12.13
CA ASP A 749 -3.33 -12.51 11.83
C ASP A 749 -3.42 -13.97 12.31
N ARG A 750 -4.14 -14.19 13.42
CA ARG A 750 -4.25 -15.50 14.07
C ARG A 750 -5.73 -15.82 14.30
N PRO A 751 -6.45 -16.37 13.30
CA PRO A 751 -7.82 -16.80 13.54
C PRO A 751 -7.84 -17.96 14.57
N PRO A 752 -8.75 -17.94 15.56
CA PRO A 752 -8.89 -19.00 16.55
C PRO A 752 -9.26 -20.33 15.87
N LEU A 753 -8.68 -21.42 16.36
CA LEU A 753 -8.80 -22.76 15.74
C LEU A 753 -10.07 -23.53 16.12
N GLY A 754 -10.82 -23.03 17.09
CA GLY A 754 -12.02 -23.66 17.63
C GLY A 754 -13.29 -22.85 17.44
N SER A 755 -14.43 -23.44 17.81
CA SER A 755 -15.66 -22.69 18.05
C SER A 755 -15.40 -21.62 19.09
N LEU A 756 -15.68 -20.37 18.73
CA LEU A 756 -15.62 -19.27 19.67
C LEU A 756 -16.60 -19.46 20.83
N PRO A 757 -16.40 -18.79 21.97
CA PRO A 757 -17.29 -18.91 23.12
C PRO A 757 -18.76 -18.75 22.71
N PRO A 758 -19.68 -19.56 23.25
CA PRO A 758 -21.10 -19.52 22.86
C PRO A 758 -21.77 -18.18 23.18
N ASN A 759 -21.18 -17.39 24.09
CA ASN A 759 -21.73 -16.11 24.55
C ASN A 759 -21.34 -14.90 23.69
N LEU A 760 -20.77 -15.10 22.50
CA LEU A 760 -20.53 -13.96 21.60
C LEU A 760 -21.85 -13.40 21.07
N PRO A 761 -22.01 -12.07 21.02
CA PRO A 761 -23.22 -11.48 20.48
C PRO A 761 -23.40 -11.91 19.01
N GLY A 762 -24.65 -12.23 18.66
CA GLY A 762 -25.03 -12.50 17.29
C GLY A 762 -24.71 -11.31 16.39
N SER A 763 -24.45 -11.58 15.11
CA SER A 763 -24.27 -10.52 14.11
C SER A 763 -25.45 -9.56 14.12
N ASN A 764 -25.16 -8.28 14.23
CA ASN A 764 -26.11 -7.20 14.00
C ASN A 764 -25.41 -6.08 13.21
N GLU A 765 -26.21 -5.14 12.69
CA GLU A 765 -25.70 -4.04 11.88
C GLU A 765 -24.69 -3.16 12.64
N ALA A 766 -24.89 -2.95 13.95
CA ALA A 766 -23.98 -2.15 14.76
C ALA A 766 -22.57 -2.76 14.86
N LEU A 767 -22.49 -4.08 15.08
CA LEU A 767 -21.22 -4.82 15.09
C LEU A 767 -20.58 -4.87 13.71
N GLU A 768 -21.37 -5.04 12.64
CA GLU A 768 -20.88 -5.00 11.26
C GLU A 768 -20.26 -3.64 10.94
N LEU A 769 -20.93 -2.54 11.31
CA LEU A 769 -20.40 -1.18 11.19
C LEU A 769 -19.15 -0.98 12.04
N ALA A 770 -19.14 -1.45 13.28
CA ALA A 770 -17.98 -1.35 14.16
C ALA A 770 -16.75 -2.04 13.54
N LEU A 771 -16.91 -3.26 13.01
CA LEU A 771 -15.81 -3.96 12.34
C LEU A 771 -15.30 -3.19 11.11
N VAL A 772 -16.20 -2.71 10.25
CA VAL A 772 -15.82 -1.93 9.06
C VAL A 772 -15.07 -0.66 9.44
N ARG A 773 -15.55 0.07 10.46
CA ARG A 773 -14.88 1.26 11.01
C ARG A 773 -13.50 0.92 11.55
N ASN A 774 -13.40 -0.13 12.37
CA ASN A 774 -12.15 -0.55 12.99
C ASN A 774 -11.10 -0.93 11.94
N ILE A 775 -11.47 -1.66 10.89
CA ILE A 775 -10.57 -2.02 9.78
C ILE A 775 -10.21 -0.78 8.95
N SER A 776 -11.16 0.13 8.72
CA SER A 776 -10.93 1.36 7.93
C SER A 776 -9.93 2.32 8.59
N LYS A 777 -9.75 2.25 9.92
CA LYS A 777 -8.69 3.00 10.62
C LYS A 777 -7.28 2.59 10.15
N SER A 778 -7.08 1.38 9.63
CA SER A 778 -5.82 0.91 9.04
C SER A 778 -5.66 1.26 7.54
N SER A 779 -6.34 2.32 7.06
CA SER A 779 -6.21 2.75 5.67
C SER A 779 -4.86 3.42 5.39
N SER A 780 -4.30 3.13 4.23
CA SER A 780 -2.99 3.59 3.76
C SER A 780 -2.85 5.12 3.73
N SER A 781 -1.64 5.58 3.44
CA SER A 781 -1.32 6.96 3.06
C SER A 781 -1.95 7.42 1.73
N LYS A 782 -2.74 6.59 1.07
CA LYS A 782 -3.56 6.98 -0.08
C LYS A 782 -5.06 6.98 0.27
N GLY A 783 -5.43 6.43 1.43
CA GLY A 783 -6.76 6.46 2.05
C GLY A 783 -7.86 5.70 1.30
N SER A 784 -7.50 5.02 0.22
CA SER A 784 -8.41 4.31 -0.68
C SER A 784 -8.22 2.79 -0.63
N ASP A 785 -7.20 2.34 0.12
CA ASP A 785 -6.91 0.94 0.39
C ASP A 785 -6.46 0.70 1.84
N VAL A 786 -6.83 -0.45 2.41
CA VAL A 786 -6.39 -0.88 3.75
C VAL A 786 -5.03 -1.56 3.66
N LYS A 787 -4.08 -1.08 4.48
CA LYS A 787 -2.77 -1.70 4.69
C LYS A 787 -2.66 -2.06 6.17
N MET A 788 -2.65 -3.34 6.47
CA MET A 788 -2.33 -3.81 7.81
C MET A 788 -0.81 -3.75 7.96
N THR A 789 -0.29 -2.67 8.55
CA THR A 789 1.13 -2.57 8.92
C THR A 789 1.39 -3.33 10.21
N SER A 790 2.39 -4.20 10.20
CA SER A 790 2.93 -4.82 11.40
C SER A 790 4.02 -3.89 11.94
N GLY A 791 3.64 -2.87 12.72
CA GLY A 791 4.51 -2.11 13.62
C GLY A 791 5.75 -1.38 13.07
N GLY A 792 6.11 -1.52 11.79
CA GLY A 792 7.33 -0.96 11.20
C GLY A 792 7.12 0.33 10.42
N THR A 793 8.21 1.09 10.28
CA THR A 793 8.38 2.30 9.43
C THR A 793 8.41 1.94 7.94
N GLU A 794 7.34 1.31 7.44
CA GLU A 794 7.25 0.89 6.04
C GLU A 794 6.86 2.03 5.10
N GLY A 795 7.38 1.96 3.87
CA GLY A 795 7.06 2.91 2.81
C GLY A 795 5.82 2.53 1.98
N PRO A 796 5.24 3.49 1.24
CA PRO A 796 3.96 3.36 0.56
C PRO A 796 3.89 2.31 -0.57
N ASP A 797 5.01 1.70 -0.94
CA ASP A 797 5.15 0.77 -2.06
C ASP A 797 5.47 -0.68 -1.64
N VAL A 798 5.41 -1.01 -0.35
CA VAL A 798 5.74 -2.35 0.14
C VAL A 798 4.77 -3.42 -0.38
N TRP A 799 5.37 -4.46 -0.93
CA TRP A 799 4.74 -5.64 -1.53
C TRP A 799 5.24 -6.89 -0.80
N PRO A 800 4.36 -7.87 -0.47
CA PRO A 800 2.92 -7.95 -0.69
C PRO A 800 2.08 -7.33 0.43
N ARG A 801 0.85 -6.94 0.09
CA ARG A 801 -0.15 -6.47 1.06
C ARG A 801 -0.59 -7.60 1.97
N LYS A 802 -0.74 -7.34 3.27
CA LYS A 802 -1.34 -8.29 4.21
C LYS A 802 -2.85 -8.46 3.94
N ALA A 803 -3.32 -9.70 3.94
CA ALA A 803 -4.68 -10.05 3.58
C ALA A 803 -5.65 -9.89 4.75
N ILE A 804 -6.85 -9.36 4.46
CA ILE A 804 -7.99 -9.39 5.38
C ILE A 804 -8.67 -10.76 5.25
N PRO A 805 -8.84 -11.53 6.35
CA PRO A 805 -9.45 -12.84 6.24
C PRO A 805 -10.96 -12.73 5.96
N SER A 806 -11.41 -13.36 4.88
CA SER A 806 -12.83 -13.33 4.49
C SER A 806 -13.75 -14.00 5.51
N LYS A 807 -13.21 -14.85 6.38
CA LYS A 807 -13.92 -15.59 7.44
C LYS A 807 -14.51 -14.69 8.53
N LEU A 808 -14.21 -13.39 8.54
CA LEU A 808 -14.86 -12.42 9.44
C LEU A 808 -16.36 -12.31 9.10
N TRP A 809 -16.72 -12.52 7.84
CA TRP A 809 -18.08 -12.39 7.34
C TRP A 809 -18.65 -13.72 6.86
N ARG A 810 -19.98 -13.85 6.98
CA ARG A 810 -20.77 -14.84 6.27
C ARG A 810 -21.16 -14.26 4.92
N TRP A 811 -20.92 -15.01 3.84
CA TRP A 811 -21.08 -14.50 2.47
C TRP A 811 -22.32 -15.06 1.78
N ARG A 812 -22.89 -14.26 0.88
CA ARG A 812 -23.89 -14.69 -0.11
C ARG A 812 -23.47 -14.26 -1.51
N THR A 813 -23.75 -15.10 -2.50
CA THR A 813 -23.53 -14.76 -3.91
C THR A 813 -24.56 -13.74 -4.38
N ILE A 814 -24.10 -12.61 -4.90
CA ILE A 814 -24.92 -11.56 -5.48
C ILE A 814 -25.14 -11.83 -6.97
N CYS A 815 -24.07 -12.11 -7.72
CA CYS A 815 -24.20 -12.52 -9.11
C CYS A 815 -23.03 -13.36 -9.56
N SER A 816 -23.30 -14.15 -10.59
CA SER A 816 -22.35 -14.93 -11.37
C SER A 816 -22.79 -14.83 -12.83
N TRP A 817 -21.84 -14.63 -13.74
CA TRP A 817 -22.13 -14.53 -15.17
C TRP A 817 -20.94 -15.04 -15.98
N ARG A 818 -21.19 -15.38 -17.25
CA ARG A 818 -20.12 -15.70 -18.22
C ARG A 818 -19.74 -14.47 -19.01
N PHE A 819 -18.46 -14.35 -19.33
CA PHE A 819 -18.00 -13.35 -20.28
C PHE A 819 -18.37 -13.81 -21.69
N LYS A 820 -18.97 -12.94 -22.50
CA LYS A 820 -19.04 -13.17 -23.94
C LYS A 820 -17.71 -12.75 -24.55
N HIS A 821 -16.96 -13.69 -25.08
CA HIS A 821 -15.70 -13.42 -25.78
C HIS A 821 -15.93 -12.82 -27.19
N LEU A 822 -16.76 -11.78 -27.30
CA LEU A 822 -17.14 -11.16 -28.58
C LEU A 822 -15.94 -10.57 -29.34
N HIS A 823 -14.84 -10.28 -28.64
CA HIS A 823 -13.63 -9.64 -29.20
C HIS A 823 -12.32 -10.37 -28.82
N GLY A 824 -12.40 -11.67 -28.49
CA GLY A 824 -11.25 -12.48 -28.06
C GLY A 824 -10.99 -12.46 -26.54
N PRO A 825 -9.93 -13.15 -26.06
CA PRO A 825 -9.63 -13.25 -24.64
C PRO A 825 -9.11 -11.91 -24.06
N GLU A 826 -9.83 -11.35 -23.09
CA GLU A 826 -9.36 -10.20 -22.31
C GLU A 826 -8.38 -10.64 -21.20
N HIS A 827 -7.44 -9.77 -20.84
CA HIS A 827 -6.49 -10.05 -19.76
C HIS A 827 -7.21 -10.09 -18.39
N ILE A 828 -6.80 -11.01 -17.51
CA ILE A 828 -7.43 -11.26 -16.21
C ILE A 828 -7.64 -9.99 -15.36
N ASN A 829 -6.63 -9.12 -15.24
CA ASN A 829 -6.76 -7.83 -14.55
C ASN A 829 -7.95 -6.98 -15.02
N VAL A 830 -8.26 -6.99 -16.32
CA VAL A 830 -9.40 -6.25 -16.90
C VAL A 830 -10.71 -6.91 -16.47
N LEU A 831 -10.77 -8.24 -16.50
CA LEU A 831 -11.94 -9.01 -16.09
C LEU A 831 -12.25 -8.81 -14.60
N GLU A 832 -11.24 -8.85 -13.73
CA GLU A 832 -11.36 -8.56 -12.30
C GLU A 832 -11.84 -7.12 -12.05
N LEU A 833 -11.34 -6.14 -12.82
CA LEU A 833 -11.78 -4.74 -12.71
C LEU A 833 -13.24 -4.57 -13.17
N ARG A 834 -13.68 -5.33 -14.18
CA ARG A 834 -15.08 -5.40 -14.61
C ARG A 834 -15.96 -6.07 -13.55
N ALA A 835 -15.45 -7.04 -12.81
CA ALA A 835 -16.16 -7.64 -11.68
C ALA A 835 -16.40 -6.61 -10.56
N PHE A 836 -15.39 -5.80 -10.24
CA PHE A 836 -15.55 -4.65 -9.34
C PHE A 836 -16.62 -3.66 -9.83
N LEU A 837 -16.56 -3.25 -11.11
CA LEU A 837 -17.56 -2.37 -11.74
C LEU A 837 -18.98 -2.96 -11.63
N THR A 838 -19.13 -4.27 -11.75
CA THR A 838 -20.42 -4.95 -11.60
C THR A 838 -20.92 -4.89 -10.16
N SER A 839 -20.05 -5.02 -9.18
CA SER A 839 -20.40 -4.83 -7.77
C SER A 839 -20.90 -3.40 -7.50
N LEU A 840 -20.27 -2.39 -8.12
CA LEU A 840 -20.67 -0.99 -8.00
C LEU A 840 -22.06 -0.77 -8.62
N ARG A 841 -22.29 -1.27 -9.84
CA ARG A 841 -23.61 -1.23 -10.49
C ARG A 841 -24.70 -1.88 -9.64
N TRP A 842 -24.39 -2.99 -8.95
CA TRP A 842 -25.34 -3.62 -8.04
C TRP A 842 -25.69 -2.72 -6.85
N ARG A 843 -24.70 -2.08 -6.22
CA ARG A 843 -24.92 -1.14 -5.10
C ARG A 843 -25.82 0.02 -5.51
N LEU A 844 -25.62 0.58 -6.71
CA LEU A 844 -26.37 1.71 -7.24
C LEU A 844 -27.85 1.43 -7.54
N ARG A 845 -28.28 0.17 -7.60
CA ARG A 845 -29.68 -0.18 -7.83
C ARG A 845 -30.57 0.04 -6.60
N LYS A 846 -29.99 0.23 -5.42
CA LYS A 846 -30.72 0.50 -4.18
C LYS A 846 -30.45 1.92 -3.73
N LYS A 847 -31.50 2.70 -3.39
CA LYS A 847 -31.34 4.06 -2.85
C LYS A 847 -30.36 4.12 -1.68
N GLY A 848 -30.40 3.13 -0.78
CA GLY A 848 -29.47 3.04 0.36
C GLY A 848 -28.01 2.72 0.02
N GLY A 849 -27.67 2.47 -1.25
CA GLY A 849 -26.31 2.24 -1.72
C GLY A 849 -25.61 3.49 -2.27
N ILE A 850 -26.32 4.60 -2.46
CA ILE A 850 -25.79 5.89 -2.93
C ILE A 850 -25.32 6.70 -1.72
N ALA A 851 -24.33 7.59 -1.90
CA ALA A 851 -23.80 8.42 -0.82
C ALA A 851 -23.37 7.58 0.39
N LYS A 852 -22.47 6.61 0.15
CA LYS A 852 -21.93 5.71 1.17
C LYS A 852 -20.43 5.57 1.03
N ARG A 853 -19.75 5.41 2.17
CA ARG A 853 -18.45 4.73 2.23
C ARG A 853 -18.71 3.24 2.19
N PHE A 854 -18.01 2.49 1.36
CA PHE A 854 -18.22 1.04 1.30
C PHE A 854 -16.91 0.28 1.21
N PHE A 855 -16.88 -0.86 1.89
CA PHE A 855 -15.74 -1.75 1.91
C PHE A 855 -15.83 -2.80 0.80
N HIS A 856 -14.75 -2.99 0.05
CA HIS A 856 -14.67 -4.00 -1.01
C HIS A 856 -13.37 -4.79 -0.96
N LEU A 857 -13.46 -6.13 -0.95
CA LEU A 857 -12.31 -7.02 -0.92
C LEU A 857 -11.92 -7.45 -2.35
N LEU A 858 -10.64 -7.32 -2.70
CA LEU A 858 -10.04 -7.77 -3.97
C LEU A 858 -8.79 -8.62 -3.70
N ASP A 859 -8.55 -9.66 -4.49
CA ASP A 859 -7.30 -10.43 -4.49
C ASP A 859 -6.34 -10.00 -5.60
N SER A 860 -6.79 -9.10 -6.49
CA SER A 860 -5.98 -8.46 -7.52
C SER A 860 -5.28 -7.21 -6.98
N GLN A 861 -3.98 -7.35 -6.70
CA GLN A 861 -3.17 -6.22 -6.24
C GLN A 861 -3.01 -5.11 -7.29
N VAL A 862 -3.08 -5.46 -8.58
CA VAL A 862 -3.10 -4.47 -9.68
C VAL A 862 -4.36 -3.60 -9.57
N ASN A 863 -5.53 -4.22 -9.41
CA ASN A 863 -6.78 -3.49 -9.30
C ASN A 863 -6.88 -2.70 -8.00
N LEU A 864 -6.35 -3.23 -6.89
CA LEU A 864 -6.20 -2.45 -5.65
C LEU A 864 -5.41 -1.16 -5.88
N GLY A 865 -4.25 -1.25 -6.52
CA GLY A 865 -3.41 -0.07 -6.79
C GLY A 865 -4.08 0.95 -7.71
N ILE A 866 -4.81 0.49 -8.73
CA ILE A 866 -5.48 1.37 -9.71
C ILE A 866 -6.72 2.04 -9.11
N LEU A 867 -7.56 1.27 -8.39
CA LEU A 867 -8.72 1.81 -7.69
C LEU A 867 -8.30 2.77 -6.59
N ALA A 868 -7.19 2.47 -5.90
CA ALA A 868 -6.65 3.35 -4.88
C ALA A 868 -6.17 4.69 -5.45
N LYS A 869 -5.49 4.67 -6.61
CA LYS A 869 -4.98 5.88 -7.28
C LYS A 869 -6.04 6.63 -8.10
N GLY A 870 -7.11 5.97 -8.52
CA GLY A 870 -8.11 6.51 -9.45
C GLY A 870 -7.59 6.76 -10.88
N ARG A 871 -6.37 6.31 -11.22
CA ARG A 871 -5.74 6.52 -12.53
C ARG A 871 -4.85 5.34 -12.95
N THR A 872 -4.66 5.17 -14.26
CA THR A 872 -3.80 4.12 -14.84
C THR A 872 -3.18 4.58 -16.16
N SER A 873 -1.94 4.16 -16.44
CA SER A 873 -1.29 4.31 -17.75
C SER A 873 -1.68 3.20 -18.74
N SER A 874 -2.31 2.12 -18.27
CA SER A 874 -2.74 1.02 -19.13
C SER A 874 -3.94 1.43 -19.98
N ARG A 875 -3.74 1.42 -21.31
CA ARG A 875 -4.80 1.69 -22.30
C ARG A 875 -5.94 0.67 -22.22
N LYS A 876 -5.68 -0.56 -21.74
CA LYS A 876 -6.69 -1.62 -21.58
C LYS A 876 -7.57 -1.41 -20.34
N LEU A 877 -6.99 -0.94 -19.23
CA LEU A 877 -7.71 -0.74 -17.96
C LEU A 877 -8.42 0.62 -17.88
N SER A 878 -7.88 1.64 -18.57
CA SER A 878 -8.41 3.01 -18.54
C SER A 878 -9.91 3.13 -18.88
N PRO A 879 -10.46 2.46 -19.90
CA PRO A 879 -11.89 2.56 -20.23
C PRO A 879 -12.80 2.07 -19.10
N VAL A 880 -12.45 0.95 -18.45
CA VAL A 880 -13.22 0.38 -17.34
C VAL A 880 -13.10 1.28 -16.10
N LEU A 881 -11.89 1.76 -15.81
CA LEU A 881 -11.66 2.67 -14.68
C LEU A 881 -12.43 3.98 -14.84
N ARG A 882 -12.49 4.57 -16.04
CA ARG A 882 -13.29 5.79 -16.30
C ARG A 882 -14.77 5.58 -15.98
N GLN A 883 -15.33 4.43 -16.33
CA GLN A 883 -16.72 4.08 -15.96
C GLN A 883 -16.88 3.97 -14.45
N ILE A 884 -15.93 3.34 -13.76
CA ILE A 884 -15.93 3.25 -12.29
C ILE A 884 -15.88 4.65 -11.67
N SER A 885 -14.92 5.49 -12.06
CA SER A 885 -14.77 6.85 -11.53
C SER A 885 -16.00 7.72 -11.78
N ALA A 886 -16.60 7.63 -12.97
CA ALA A 886 -17.83 8.36 -13.28
C ALA A 886 -18.99 7.93 -12.37
N LEU A 887 -19.16 6.63 -12.12
CA LEU A 887 -20.21 6.12 -11.24
C LEU A 887 -19.97 6.49 -9.77
N LEU A 888 -18.73 6.38 -9.28
CA LEU A 888 -18.37 6.77 -7.92
C LEU A 888 -18.64 8.26 -7.69
N LEU A 889 -18.28 9.10 -8.66
CA LEU A 889 -18.49 10.54 -8.59
C LEU A 889 -19.98 10.89 -8.65
N ALA A 890 -20.72 10.35 -9.62
CA ALA A 890 -22.15 10.63 -9.80
C ALA A 890 -23.00 10.16 -8.60
N ALA A 891 -22.63 9.04 -7.98
CA ALA A 891 -23.33 8.51 -6.81
C ALA A 891 -22.73 8.97 -5.47
N ASN A 892 -21.67 9.79 -5.53
CA ASN A 892 -20.93 10.28 -4.38
C ASN A 892 -20.54 9.16 -3.40
N MET A 893 -20.00 8.08 -3.96
CA MET A 893 -19.59 6.87 -3.23
C MET A 893 -18.08 6.84 -3.04
N LEU A 894 -17.64 6.42 -1.86
CA LEU A 894 -16.24 6.34 -1.49
C LEU A 894 -15.84 4.88 -1.25
N PRO A 895 -15.14 4.23 -2.19
CA PRO A 895 -14.68 2.86 -2.03
C PRO A 895 -13.48 2.82 -1.08
N ILE A 896 -13.49 1.88 -0.15
CA ILE A 896 -12.33 1.48 0.65
C ILE A 896 -12.03 0.04 0.27
N CYS A 897 -10.93 -0.17 -0.45
CA CYS A 897 -10.58 -1.49 -0.96
C CYS A 897 -9.59 -2.20 -0.03
N ALA A 898 -9.67 -3.52 0.11
CA ALA A 898 -8.70 -4.27 0.89
C ALA A 898 -8.27 -5.54 0.18
N TYR A 899 -7.01 -5.94 0.40
CA TYR A 899 -6.50 -7.18 -0.11
C TYR A 899 -7.08 -8.37 0.64
N LEU A 900 -7.47 -9.42 -0.09
CA LEU A 900 -7.72 -10.75 0.47
C LEU A 900 -6.87 -11.79 -0.25
N ASN A 901 -6.61 -12.92 0.41
CA ASN A 901 -5.95 -14.04 -0.23
C ASN A 901 -6.91 -14.68 -1.25
N THR A 902 -6.43 -14.99 -2.47
CA THR A 902 -7.27 -15.62 -3.51
C THR A 902 -7.94 -16.91 -3.02
N HIS A 903 -7.25 -17.74 -2.22
CA HIS A 903 -7.85 -18.98 -1.72
C HIS A 903 -9.02 -18.73 -0.75
N ASP A 904 -9.05 -17.57 -0.12
CA ASP A 904 -10.12 -17.14 0.76
C ASP A 904 -11.18 -16.30 0.03
N ASN A 905 -11.09 -16.13 -1.30
CA ASN A 905 -12.01 -15.27 -2.05
C ASN A 905 -13.41 -15.89 -2.17
N PRO A 906 -14.42 -15.33 -1.48
CA PRO A 906 -15.77 -15.87 -1.54
C PRO A 906 -16.39 -15.75 -2.95
N ALA A 907 -15.83 -14.90 -3.81
CA ALA A 907 -16.28 -14.72 -5.18
C ALA A 907 -15.63 -15.67 -6.21
N ASP A 908 -14.60 -16.46 -5.84
CA ASP A 908 -13.94 -17.41 -6.76
C ASP A 908 -14.87 -18.54 -7.22
N LYS A 909 -15.61 -19.18 -6.31
CA LYS A 909 -16.59 -20.20 -6.70
C LYS A 909 -17.69 -19.60 -7.61
N PRO A 910 -18.30 -18.44 -7.30
CA PRO A 910 -19.20 -17.73 -8.20
C PRO A 910 -18.60 -17.32 -9.56
N SER A 911 -17.31 -16.98 -9.64
CA SER A 911 -16.67 -16.60 -10.91
C SER A 911 -16.50 -17.79 -11.86
N ARG A 912 -16.46 -19.02 -11.32
CA ARG A 912 -16.30 -20.27 -12.08
C ARG A 912 -17.61 -21.03 -12.35
N ARG A 913 -18.63 -20.86 -11.49
CA ARG A 913 -19.89 -21.61 -11.56
C ARG A 913 -21.08 -20.68 -11.69
N LEU A 914 -21.90 -20.93 -12.72
CA LEU A 914 -23.14 -20.20 -12.96
C LEU A 914 -24.13 -20.41 -11.79
N VAL A 915 -24.35 -19.36 -11.02
CA VAL A 915 -25.52 -19.23 -10.16
C VAL A 915 -26.55 -18.42 -10.93
N LYS A 916 -27.64 -19.07 -11.41
CA LYS A 916 -28.72 -18.42 -12.17
C LYS A 916 -29.31 -17.27 -11.36
N ASN A 917 -29.07 -16.04 -11.81
CA ASN A 917 -29.64 -14.84 -11.21
C ASN A 917 -30.22 -13.94 -12.30
N LYS A 918 -31.49 -13.55 -12.16
CA LYS A 918 -32.34 -12.90 -13.18
C LYS A 918 -31.86 -11.52 -13.69
N TRP A 919 -30.78 -10.96 -13.15
CA TRP A 919 -30.48 -9.51 -13.22
C TRP A 919 -29.23 -9.09 -14.01
N VAL A 920 -28.38 -10.02 -14.41
CA VAL A 920 -27.24 -9.73 -15.29
C VAL A 920 -27.65 -10.08 -16.71
N LYS A 921 -27.96 -9.07 -17.54
CA LYS A 921 -27.95 -9.28 -19.00
C LYS A 921 -26.51 -9.65 -19.33
N SER A 922 -26.33 -10.82 -19.93
CA SER A 922 -25.03 -11.33 -20.36
C SER A 922 -24.28 -10.24 -21.15
N HIS A 923 -23.18 -9.73 -20.58
CA HIS A 923 -22.30 -8.76 -21.23
C HIS A 923 -21.53 -9.42 -22.36
#